data_AF-A0A2M9CYY4-F1
#
_entry.id   AF-A0A2M9CYY4-F1
#
_cell.length_a   1.000
_cell.length_b   1.000
_cell.length_c   1.000
_cell.angle_alpha   90.00
_cell.angle_beta   90.00
_cell.angle_gamma   90.00
#
_symmetry.space_group_name_H-M   'P 1'
#
loop_
_entity.id
_entity.type
_entity.pdbx_description
1 polymer ?
#
loop_
_entity_poly.entity_id
_entity_poly.type
_entity_poly.pdbx_seq_one_letter_code
_entity_poly.pdbx_strand_id
1 'polypeptide(L)'
;MSAAGAARPRVRVTTTHLADGRELVYYDDSPEYVDGTRTRRLDDPRPLGERFAPVPTADGGTAPFVGPEMRRDPLTGDWVPMASHRMNRTFLPAADACPLCPATPGGAYSDGEIPDTAYDVAVFENRFPSLLRAPDTAPGDAERVTRPGDALDDDPYAALHAAAPAAGRCEVVCFSSDHTTSFGDLPPERVRTIIEAWADRTAALGATPGISQVFCFENRGREIGVTLPHPHGQIYGYPYLTPRTQRLLEQARAYAERTGGNLLRDVLHSEQAAGERLVLTSEHWTAYVPYAARWPVEVHLAPHRDVGSLPELTDAERDDLAVVYLELLRRADRFFVAEDGTPIPLPYIAAWHQAPVTRAGHATSPDGAPLARLHLELFSVLRAPGKLKYLAGSESGMGAWISDTTPERIAARFAELGPLHVGAPAPRPAWTPAEGAARVRSLFARTFGPTPEEVGVWSAPGRVNVVGEHTDYNAGLCLPVALEHRTFVALRPRDDDRVRLASAQEPGVRELDLADVAPGTVDGWPAYVAGVAWALREAGHPVRGFDAVVDSCVPYGAGLSSSAAIECAFAVALDDVAGLGLADDDAGRATLAAACVRAENEIAGAPTGGMDQSASLRCTAGHALLLDCRPGLSPADAATGVPFDLAAAGLALLVIDTRAEHQLVDGQYADRRRTCEEAAAALGLPHLRALADDDPGALDVALDKLTDDVARRRVRHVVTEIGRVREVVALVDAGLAHEIGPLLDASHASLRDDYEVSCRELDLAVEAARDAGALGARMTGGGFGGSAIALVRAADASRVGAAVVAAFAAAGLTAPDLLLATPSGPAGRTA
;
A
#
# COMPACT_ATOMS: atom_id res chain seq x y z
N MET A 1 34.69 20.88 4.89
CA MET A 1 33.27 20.93 4.47
C MET A 1 33.00 19.69 3.66
N SER A 2 32.43 18.67 4.31
CA SER A 2 32.02 17.41 3.69
C SER A 2 30.86 17.67 2.74
N ALA A 3 30.96 17.18 1.51
CA ALA A 3 29.88 17.20 0.54
C ALA A 3 28.66 16.47 1.14
N ALA A 4 27.56 17.20 1.33
CA ALA A 4 26.26 16.59 1.58
C ALA A 4 25.94 15.67 0.41
N GLY A 5 25.59 14.42 0.71
CA GLY A 5 25.29 13.41 -0.30
C GLY A 5 24.14 13.85 -1.18
N ALA A 6 24.43 14.18 -2.44
CA ALA A 6 23.40 14.27 -3.46
C ALA A 6 22.77 12.88 -3.59
N ALA A 7 21.46 12.78 -3.36
CA ALA A 7 20.72 11.56 -3.61
C ALA A 7 21.02 11.10 -5.04
N ARG A 8 21.34 9.81 -5.23
CA ARG A 8 21.56 9.28 -6.57
C ARG A 8 20.27 9.46 -7.40
N PRO A 9 20.37 9.87 -8.67
CA PRO A 9 19.18 10.01 -9.52
C PRO A 9 18.48 8.66 -9.67
N ARG A 10 17.15 8.64 -9.58
CA ARG A 10 16.34 7.41 -9.73
C ARG A 10 16.30 6.90 -11.17
N VAL A 11 16.36 7.82 -12.13
CA VAL A 11 16.35 7.55 -13.57
C VAL A 11 17.50 8.31 -14.22
N ARG A 12 18.21 7.67 -15.15
CA ARG A 12 19.18 8.35 -16.02
C ARG A 12 18.52 8.76 -17.32
N VAL A 13 18.62 10.04 -17.65
CA VAL A 13 18.15 10.60 -18.93
C VAL A 13 19.33 10.71 -19.90
N THR A 14 19.19 10.12 -21.09
CA THR A 14 20.21 10.18 -22.15
C THR A 14 19.59 10.66 -23.45
N THR A 15 20.02 11.82 -23.96
CA THR A 15 19.53 12.41 -25.22
C THR A 15 20.49 12.14 -26.38
N THR A 16 19.94 11.79 -27.54
CA THR A 16 20.65 11.64 -28.80
C THR A 16 19.75 12.02 -30.00
N HIS A 17 20.22 11.82 -31.23
CA HIS A 17 19.49 12.06 -32.47
C HIS A 17 19.41 10.80 -33.33
N LEU A 18 18.26 10.62 -33.99
CA LEU A 18 18.05 9.65 -35.06
C LEU A 18 18.75 10.11 -36.35
N ALA A 19 18.92 9.19 -37.30
CA ALA A 19 19.65 9.44 -38.55
C ALA A 19 19.07 10.59 -39.40
N ASP A 20 17.77 10.88 -39.26
CA ASP A 20 17.08 11.98 -39.94
C ASP A 20 17.06 13.29 -39.13
N GLY A 21 17.75 13.34 -37.99
CA GLY A 21 17.89 14.52 -37.12
C GLY A 21 16.81 14.67 -36.04
N ARG A 22 15.85 13.74 -35.92
CA ARG A 22 14.86 13.75 -34.82
C ARG A 22 15.51 13.45 -33.48
N GLU A 23 15.03 14.09 -32.41
CA GLU A 23 15.47 13.81 -31.04
C GLU A 23 14.98 12.43 -30.57
N LEU A 24 15.85 11.71 -29.87
CA LEU A 24 15.59 10.48 -29.13
C LEU A 24 16.11 10.64 -27.70
N VAL A 25 15.28 10.32 -26.70
CA VAL A 25 15.60 10.41 -25.28
C VAL A 25 15.34 9.06 -24.63
N TYR A 26 16.33 8.51 -23.94
CA TYR A 26 16.19 7.32 -23.10
C TYR A 26 16.00 7.72 -21.64
N TYR A 27 15.10 7.03 -20.95
CA TYR A 27 14.88 7.12 -19.51
C TYR A 27 15.13 5.74 -18.91
N ASP A 28 16.26 5.59 -18.23
CA ASP A 28 16.75 4.30 -17.74
C ASP A 28 16.65 4.18 -16.21
N ASP A 29 16.01 3.11 -15.74
CA ASP A 29 15.87 2.74 -14.33
C ASP A 29 16.72 1.52 -13.96
N SER A 30 17.27 0.83 -14.97
CA SER A 30 18.19 -0.28 -14.78
C SER A 30 19.46 0.19 -14.05
N PRO A 31 19.90 -0.48 -12.96
CA PRO A 31 20.97 0.00 -12.09
C PRO A 31 22.27 0.37 -12.80
N GLU A 32 22.66 -0.43 -13.81
CA GLU A 32 23.87 -0.22 -14.62
C GLU A 32 23.88 1.07 -15.45
N TYR A 33 22.71 1.59 -15.84
CA TYR A 33 22.63 2.85 -16.56
C TYR A 33 22.58 3.99 -15.55
N VAL A 34 21.79 3.83 -14.49
CA VAL A 34 21.66 4.81 -13.39
C VAL A 34 23.01 5.11 -12.74
N ASP A 35 23.83 4.09 -12.44
CA ASP A 35 25.16 4.26 -11.86
C ASP A 35 26.24 4.65 -12.90
N GLY A 36 25.91 4.52 -14.19
CA GLY A 36 26.77 4.87 -15.31
C GLY A 36 27.85 3.87 -15.67
N THR A 37 27.77 2.64 -15.16
CA THR A 37 28.60 1.53 -15.63
C THR A 37 28.31 1.16 -17.08
N ARG A 38 27.09 1.42 -17.57
CA ARG A 38 26.68 1.34 -18.97
C ARG A 38 26.13 2.68 -19.46
N THR A 39 26.22 2.90 -20.78
CA THR A 39 25.62 4.04 -21.47
C THR A 39 24.88 3.56 -22.70
N ARG A 40 23.84 4.31 -23.11
CA ARG A 40 23.08 4.04 -24.32
C ARG A 40 23.89 4.34 -25.58
N ARG A 41 23.52 3.68 -26.68
CA ARG A 41 24.03 4.00 -28.01
C ARG A 41 23.63 5.42 -28.43
N LEU A 42 24.59 6.19 -28.94
CA LEU A 42 24.42 7.60 -29.31
C LEU A 42 24.42 7.84 -30.82
N ASP A 43 24.57 6.81 -31.65
CA ASP A 43 24.52 6.88 -33.11
C ASP A 43 23.38 6.04 -33.68
N ASP A 44 22.70 6.56 -34.72
CA ASP A 44 21.74 5.82 -35.54
C ASP A 44 22.35 5.61 -36.94
N PRO A 45 22.71 4.35 -37.31
CA PRO A 45 23.46 4.08 -38.54
C PRO A 45 22.58 4.02 -39.79
N ARG A 46 21.26 4.26 -39.70
CA ARG A 46 20.36 4.14 -40.86
C ARG A 46 20.72 5.14 -41.97
N PRO A 47 20.63 4.75 -43.25
CA PRO A 47 20.88 5.64 -44.39
C PRO A 47 19.63 6.50 -44.71
N LEU A 48 19.15 7.27 -43.73
CA LEU A 48 18.01 8.18 -43.92
C LEU A 48 18.50 9.57 -44.38
N GLY A 49 17.70 10.21 -45.24
CA GLY A 49 17.94 11.60 -45.64
C GLY A 49 17.56 12.58 -44.53
N GLU A 50 18.02 13.82 -44.66
CA GLU A 50 17.68 14.90 -43.74
C GLU A 50 16.18 15.23 -43.81
N ARG A 51 15.52 15.33 -42.66
CA ARG A 51 14.05 15.41 -42.56
C ARG A 51 13.43 16.60 -43.27
N PHE A 52 14.13 17.73 -43.34
CA PHE A 52 13.64 18.96 -43.99
C PHE A 52 14.30 19.21 -45.35
N ALA A 53 14.88 18.18 -45.95
CA ALA A 53 15.47 18.28 -47.28
C ALA A 53 14.43 18.77 -48.32
N PRO A 54 14.84 19.59 -49.31
CA PRO A 54 13.97 20.04 -50.37
C PRO A 54 13.27 18.89 -51.10
N VAL A 55 11.98 19.06 -51.38
CA VAL A 55 11.12 18.04 -52.00
C VAL A 55 11.14 18.20 -53.53
N PRO A 56 11.29 17.12 -54.31
CA PRO A 56 11.20 17.18 -55.77
C PRO A 56 9.85 17.70 -56.24
N THR A 57 9.84 18.61 -57.21
CA THR A 57 8.61 19.11 -57.85
C THR A 57 8.28 18.31 -59.11
N ALA A 58 7.01 18.35 -59.54
CA ALA A 58 6.55 17.66 -60.75
C ALA A 58 7.30 18.09 -62.03
N ASP A 59 7.87 19.30 -62.02
CA ASP A 59 8.63 19.88 -63.14
C ASP A 59 10.13 19.51 -63.11
N GLY A 60 10.55 18.60 -62.21
CA GLY A 60 11.94 18.14 -62.09
C GLY A 60 12.87 19.06 -61.31
N GLY A 61 12.32 20.07 -60.62
CA GLY A 61 13.05 20.94 -59.68
C GLY A 61 12.96 20.47 -58.23
N THR A 62 13.38 21.30 -57.29
CA THR A 62 13.22 21.08 -55.85
C THR A 62 12.54 22.29 -55.20
N ALA A 63 11.58 22.06 -54.31
CA ALA A 63 10.91 23.07 -53.50
C ALA A 63 11.31 22.92 -52.02
N PRO A 64 11.32 24.01 -51.22
CA PRO A 64 11.50 23.92 -49.78
C PRO A 64 10.45 23.02 -49.14
N PHE A 65 10.81 22.37 -48.03
CA PHE A 65 9.85 21.63 -47.23
C PHE A 65 8.80 22.58 -46.66
N VAL A 66 7.52 22.27 -46.89
CA VAL A 66 6.38 23.02 -46.31
C VAL A 66 5.75 22.17 -45.22
N GLY A 67 5.76 22.71 -43.99
CA GLY A 67 5.12 22.06 -42.85
C GLY A 67 3.59 22.04 -42.92
N PRO A 68 2.92 21.27 -42.05
CA PRO A 68 1.47 21.26 -41.97
C PRO A 68 0.91 22.64 -41.58
N GLU A 69 -0.26 22.98 -42.12
CA GLU A 69 -1.03 24.18 -41.83
C GLU A 69 -2.22 23.82 -40.93
N MET A 70 -2.72 24.76 -40.13
CA MET A 70 -4.02 24.69 -39.47
C MET A 70 -4.94 25.80 -39.96
N ARG A 71 -6.23 25.49 -40.10
CA ARG A 71 -7.26 26.45 -40.51
C ARG A 71 -8.26 26.66 -39.39
N ARG A 72 -8.70 27.90 -39.22
CA ARG A 72 -9.72 28.22 -38.22
C ARG A 72 -11.11 28.07 -38.83
N ASP A 73 -11.94 27.22 -38.24
CA ASP A 73 -13.35 27.12 -38.62
C ASP A 73 -14.06 28.42 -38.25
N PRO A 74 -14.64 29.17 -39.21
CA PRO A 74 -15.34 30.41 -38.92
C PRO A 74 -16.66 30.21 -38.13
N LEU A 75 -17.22 28.99 -38.10
CA LEU A 75 -18.49 28.70 -37.43
C LEU A 75 -18.30 28.35 -35.94
N THR A 76 -17.28 27.56 -35.61
CA THR A 76 -17.00 27.15 -34.23
C THR A 76 -15.86 27.92 -33.59
N GLY A 77 -14.97 28.50 -34.40
CA GLY A 77 -13.75 29.15 -33.96
C GLY A 77 -12.58 28.19 -33.72
N ASP A 78 -12.77 26.88 -33.97
CA ASP A 78 -11.78 25.83 -33.70
C ASP A 78 -10.63 25.85 -34.71
N TRP A 79 -9.43 25.52 -34.24
CA TRP A 79 -8.28 25.26 -35.12
C TRP A 79 -8.27 23.80 -35.56
N VAL A 80 -8.21 23.58 -36.88
CA VAL A 80 -8.19 22.27 -37.52
C VAL A 80 -6.86 22.07 -38.26
N PRO A 81 -5.94 21.24 -37.74
CA PRO A 81 -4.71 20.88 -38.43
C PRO A 81 -4.96 20.07 -39.70
N MET A 82 -4.33 20.49 -40.81
CA MET A 82 -4.40 19.85 -42.12
C MET A 82 -3.12 19.02 -42.37
N ALA A 83 -3.11 17.78 -41.88
CA ALA A 83 -1.99 16.85 -42.03
C ALA A 83 -2.20 15.88 -43.22
N SER A 84 -2.34 16.42 -44.44
CA SER A 84 -2.70 15.65 -45.64
C SER A 84 -1.67 14.57 -46.01
N HIS A 85 -0.38 14.77 -45.68
CA HIS A 85 0.68 13.78 -45.87
C HIS A 85 0.41 12.46 -45.14
N ARG A 86 -0.42 12.46 -44.09
CA ARG A 86 -0.77 11.25 -43.33
C ARG A 86 -1.70 10.30 -44.07
N MET A 87 -2.35 10.71 -45.17
CA MET A 87 -3.19 9.81 -45.98
C MET A 87 -2.37 8.72 -46.68
N ASN A 88 -1.09 8.99 -46.96
CA ASN A 88 -0.19 8.07 -47.68
C ASN A 88 0.74 7.27 -46.74
N ARG A 89 0.46 7.23 -45.43
CA ARG A 89 1.30 6.50 -44.47
C ARG A 89 1.23 4.99 -44.73
N THR A 90 2.36 4.30 -44.60
CA THR A 90 2.44 2.84 -44.69
C THR A 90 1.47 2.21 -43.69
N PHE A 91 0.50 1.44 -44.19
CA PHE A 91 -0.54 0.82 -43.37
C PHE A 91 -0.04 -0.55 -42.89
N LEU A 92 0.20 -0.69 -41.58
CA LEU A 92 0.64 -1.92 -40.87
C LEU A 92 1.97 -2.52 -41.40
N PRO A 93 3.13 -2.16 -40.84
CA PRO A 93 4.33 -2.97 -41.03
C PRO A 93 4.07 -4.39 -40.49
N ALA A 94 4.73 -5.39 -41.08
CA ALA A 94 4.74 -6.74 -40.51
C ALA A 94 5.35 -6.73 -39.10
N ALA A 95 5.05 -7.71 -38.25
CA ALA A 95 5.46 -7.72 -36.84
C ALA A 95 7.00 -7.67 -36.65
N ASP A 96 7.75 -8.19 -37.62
CA ASP A 96 9.21 -8.12 -37.73
C ASP A 96 9.76 -6.74 -38.15
N ALA A 97 8.88 -5.78 -38.47
CA ALA A 97 9.19 -4.41 -38.84
C ALA A 97 8.55 -3.38 -37.89
N CYS A 98 8.28 -3.76 -36.64
CA CYS A 98 7.75 -2.84 -35.64
C CYS A 98 8.73 -1.67 -35.39
N PRO A 99 8.33 -0.41 -35.60
CA PRO A 99 9.23 0.73 -35.44
C PRO A 99 9.63 0.97 -33.97
N LEU A 100 8.97 0.34 -33.02
CA LEU A 100 9.21 0.52 -31.58
C LEU A 100 10.12 -0.57 -31.00
N CYS A 101 10.37 -1.67 -31.73
CA CYS A 101 11.30 -2.68 -31.26
C CYS A 101 12.74 -2.16 -31.28
N PRO A 102 13.59 -2.59 -30.32
CA PRO A 102 15.01 -2.30 -30.37
C PRO A 102 15.69 -2.99 -31.55
N ALA A 103 16.89 -2.54 -31.89
CA ALA A 103 17.70 -3.14 -32.95
C ALA A 103 18.04 -4.61 -32.63
N THR A 104 17.90 -5.51 -33.61
CA THR A 104 18.26 -6.92 -33.45
C THR A 104 19.78 -7.13 -33.56
N PRO A 105 20.46 -7.75 -32.58
CA PRO A 105 21.90 -8.00 -32.64
C PRO A 105 22.29 -8.83 -33.88
N GLY A 106 23.21 -8.31 -34.71
CA GLY A 106 23.71 -8.99 -35.91
C GLY A 106 22.74 -9.05 -37.09
N GLY A 107 21.52 -8.52 -36.96
CA GLY A 107 20.57 -8.38 -38.06
C GLY A 107 20.92 -7.21 -38.99
N ALA A 108 20.46 -7.27 -40.25
CA ALA A 108 20.34 -6.05 -41.03
C ALA A 108 19.39 -5.11 -40.26
N TYR A 109 19.77 -3.85 -40.10
CA TYR A 109 19.01 -2.89 -39.29
C TYR A 109 17.55 -2.87 -39.80
N SER A 110 16.61 -3.35 -38.97
CA SER A 110 15.18 -3.36 -39.27
C SER A 110 14.65 -1.92 -39.31
N ASP A 111 13.49 -1.67 -39.90
CA ASP A 111 12.88 -0.33 -39.96
C ASP A 111 12.49 0.28 -38.57
N GLY A 112 13.02 -0.28 -37.48
CA GLY A 112 12.97 0.22 -36.10
C GLY A 112 13.50 1.65 -35.94
N GLU A 113 12.86 2.44 -35.09
CA GLU A 113 13.28 3.81 -34.75
C GLU A 113 14.33 3.85 -33.64
N ILE A 114 14.51 2.76 -32.89
CA ILE A 114 15.39 2.73 -31.71
C ILE A 114 16.69 1.97 -32.05
N PRO A 115 17.86 2.65 -32.10
CA PRO A 115 19.12 2.07 -32.59
C PRO A 115 19.86 1.19 -31.57
N ASP A 116 19.48 1.26 -30.29
CA ASP A 116 20.03 0.40 -29.25
C ASP A 116 19.33 -0.98 -29.25
N THR A 117 20.00 -1.98 -28.69
CA THR A 117 19.54 -3.38 -28.63
C THR A 117 18.55 -3.66 -27.50
N ALA A 118 18.37 -2.72 -26.59
CA ALA A 118 17.36 -2.71 -25.54
C ALA A 118 17.14 -1.28 -25.07
N TYR A 119 16.05 -1.03 -24.35
CA TYR A 119 15.78 0.23 -23.65
C TYR A 119 14.81 -0.01 -22.50
N ASP A 120 14.82 0.92 -21.54
CA ASP A 120 13.86 0.91 -20.44
C ASP A 120 12.58 1.65 -20.83
N VAL A 121 12.70 2.97 -21.04
CA VAL A 121 11.69 3.82 -21.69
C VAL A 121 12.40 4.69 -22.74
N ALA A 122 11.79 4.87 -23.90
CA ALA A 122 12.34 5.67 -24.99
C ALA A 122 11.30 6.67 -25.52
N VAL A 123 11.68 7.93 -25.69
CA VAL A 123 10.84 8.97 -26.27
C VAL A 123 11.50 9.54 -27.52
N PHE A 124 10.77 9.60 -28.63
CA PHE A 124 11.28 10.23 -29.85
C PHE A 124 10.20 10.96 -30.61
N GLU A 125 10.61 11.89 -31.47
CA GLU A 125 9.68 12.62 -32.32
C GLU A 125 9.04 11.70 -33.37
N ASN A 126 7.72 11.79 -33.53
CA ASN A 126 6.98 10.98 -34.49
C ASN A 126 7.44 11.28 -35.93
N ARG A 127 7.70 10.22 -36.71
CA ARG A 127 8.10 10.31 -38.13
C ARG A 127 7.02 10.91 -39.02
N PHE A 128 5.75 10.68 -38.68
CA PHE A 128 4.57 11.14 -39.42
C PHE A 128 3.67 12.01 -38.53
N PRO A 129 4.16 13.17 -38.06
CA PRO A 129 3.45 13.95 -37.05
C PRO A 129 2.25 14.69 -37.68
N SER A 130 1.21 14.93 -36.87
CA SER A 130 0.12 15.85 -37.26
C SER A 130 0.51 17.31 -37.08
N LEU A 131 1.44 17.58 -36.17
CA LEU A 131 1.93 18.91 -35.81
C LEU A 131 3.45 18.91 -35.91
N LEU A 132 4.00 19.87 -36.66
CA LEU A 132 5.43 19.92 -36.94
C LEU A 132 5.88 21.37 -37.06
N ARG A 133 6.93 21.72 -36.34
CA ARG A 133 7.65 22.98 -36.51
C ARG A 133 8.70 22.83 -37.62
N ALA A 134 8.47 23.49 -38.75
CA ALA A 134 9.46 23.58 -39.82
C ALA A 134 10.57 24.59 -39.44
N PRO A 135 11.81 24.43 -39.93
CA PRO A 135 12.97 25.28 -39.59
C PRO A 135 12.73 26.78 -39.78
N ASP A 136 11.98 27.14 -40.82
CA ASP A 136 11.70 28.54 -41.18
C ASP A 136 10.55 29.18 -40.35
N THR A 137 9.99 28.45 -39.38
CA THR A 137 8.91 28.98 -38.52
C THR A 137 9.51 29.78 -37.36
N ALA A 138 9.49 31.12 -37.45
CA ALA A 138 10.02 31.99 -36.41
C ALA A 138 9.17 31.94 -35.13
N PRO A 139 9.74 32.27 -33.96
CA PRO A 139 8.97 32.49 -32.73
C PRO A 139 7.91 33.59 -32.97
N GLY A 140 6.62 33.24 -32.86
CA GLY A 140 5.49 34.13 -33.16
C GLY A 140 4.80 33.89 -34.51
N ASP A 141 5.39 33.13 -35.44
CA ASP A 141 4.72 32.79 -36.71
C ASP A 141 3.53 31.83 -36.50
N ALA A 142 3.53 31.05 -35.41
CA ALA A 142 2.36 30.27 -34.98
C ALA A 142 1.16 31.16 -34.58
N GLU A 143 1.41 32.42 -34.23
CA GLU A 143 0.39 33.44 -33.94
C GLU A 143 0.07 34.32 -35.17
N ARG A 144 0.92 34.28 -36.21
CA ARG A 144 0.66 34.96 -37.49
C ARG A 144 -0.39 34.20 -38.28
N VAL A 145 -1.63 34.66 -38.13
CA VAL A 145 -2.72 34.24 -39.00
C VAL A 145 -2.49 34.83 -40.39
N THR A 146 -2.06 34.00 -41.34
CA THR A 146 -2.02 34.35 -42.77
C THR A 146 -3.44 34.35 -43.32
N ARG A 147 -3.80 35.41 -44.04
CA ARG A 147 -5.07 35.52 -44.77
C ARG A 147 -4.78 35.31 -46.25
N PRO A 148 -5.56 34.50 -46.99
CA PRO A 148 -5.47 34.50 -48.44
C PRO A 148 -5.77 35.92 -48.94
N GLY A 149 -4.77 36.60 -49.50
CA GLY A 149 -4.94 37.96 -50.00
C GLY A 149 -4.13 39.06 -49.32
N ASP A 150 -3.00 38.79 -48.64
CA ASP A 150 -2.04 39.83 -48.23
C ASP A 150 -1.44 40.65 -49.42
N ALA A 151 -1.96 40.47 -50.65
CA ALA A 151 -1.73 41.27 -51.84
C ALA A 151 -2.99 41.89 -52.50
N LEU A 152 -4.20 41.78 -51.93
CA LEU A 152 -5.43 42.39 -52.47
C LEU A 152 -6.35 42.88 -51.34
N ASP A 153 -6.26 44.17 -51.02
CA ASP A 153 -6.93 44.88 -49.91
C ASP A 153 -8.48 44.96 -49.97
N ASP A 154 -9.16 44.22 -50.85
CA ASP A 154 -10.60 44.40 -51.12
C ASP A 154 -11.48 43.13 -50.97
N ASP A 155 -10.98 42.00 -50.44
CA ASP A 155 -11.84 40.82 -50.18
C ASP A 155 -12.51 40.89 -48.78
N PRO A 156 -13.84 41.17 -48.68
CA PRO A 156 -14.54 41.21 -47.40
C PRO A 156 -14.62 39.85 -46.68
N TYR A 157 -14.31 38.75 -47.37
CA TYR A 157 -14.35 37.39 -46.83
C TYR A 157 -12.97 36.87 -46.40
N ALA A 158 -11.88 37.61 -46.63
CA ALA A 158 -10.52 37.19 -46.24
C ALA A 158 -10.39 36.85 -44.74
N ALA A 159 -11.21 37.48 -43.89
CA ALA A 159 -11.27 37.20 -42.45
C ALA A 159 -11.83 35.81 -42.10
N LEU A 160 -12.60 35.18 -43.00
CA LEU A 160 -13.16 33.83 -42.83
C LEU A 160 -12.13 32.73 -43.12
N HIS A 161 -11.03 33.06 -43.80
CA HIS A 161 -10.03 32.10 -44.26
C HIS A 161 -8.74 32.16 -43.45
N ALA A 162 -8.86 32.32 -42.13
CA ALA A 162 -7.73 32.35 -41.22
C ALA A 162 -6.94 31.01 -41.23
N ALA A 163 -5.67 31.09 -41.59
CA ALA A 163 -4.72 29.97 -41.58
C ALA A 163 -3.47 30.30 -40.76
N ALA A 164 -2.83 29.30 -40.19
CA ALA A 164 -1.57 29.45 -39.47
C ALA A 164 -0.72 28.17 -39.58
N PRO A 165 0.60 28.22 -39.37
CA PRO A 165 1.42 27.02 -39.28
C PRO A 165 0.96 26.10 -38.14
N ALA A 166 0.85 24.79 -38.38
CA ALA A 166 0.58 23.80 -37.33
C ALA A 166 1.86 23.45 -36.56
N ALA A 167 2.53 24.49 -36.03
CA ALA A 167 3.87 24.48 -35.45
C ALA A 167 3.93 23.91 -34.02
N GLY A 168 3.35 22.72 -33.84
CA GLY A 168 3.43 21.93 -32.62
C GLY A 168 4.50 20.84 -32.70
N ARG A 169 4.37 19.83 -31.83
CA ARG A 169 5.27 18.67 -31.77
C ARG A 169 4.50 17.42 -31.37
N CYS A 170 4.80 16.29 -32.00
CA CYS A 170 4.22 14.99 -31.66
C CYS A 170 5.35 14.00 -31.30
N GLU A 171 5.31 13.45 -30.10
CA GLU A 171 6.28 12.47 -29.60
C GLU A 171 5.61 11.11 -29.37
N VAL A 172 6.39 10.04 -29.51
CA VAL A 172 6.03 8.66 -29.16
C VAL A 172 6.81 8.27 -27.91
N VAL A 173 6.14 7.66 -26.94
CA VAL A 173 6.72 7.17 -25.69
C VAL A 173 6.62 5.64 -25.68
N CYS A 174 7.74 4.94 -25.80
CA CYS A 174 7.80 3.48 -25.76
C CYS A 174 8.02 3.03 -24.31
N PHE A 175 7.09 2.23 -23.78
CA PHE A 175 7.04 1.90 -22.35
C PHE A 175 7.95 0.72 -21.94
N SER A 176 8.27 -0.16 -22.88
CA SER A 176 9.13 -1.33 -22.69
C SER A 176 9.77 -1.73 -24.01
N SER A 177 10.93 -2.39 -23.96
CA SER A 177 11.58 -3.03 -25.12
C SER A 177 10.96 -4.37 -25.50
N ASP A 178 10.19 -4.99 -24.61
CA ASP A 178 9.41 -6.20 -24.91
C ASP A 178 8.14 -5.84 -25.70
N HIS A 179 8.04 -6.43 -26.89
CA HIS A 179 6.95 -6.24 -27.84
C HIS A 179 5.60 -6.76 -27.34
N THR A 180 5.61 -7.74 -26.44
CA THR A 180 4.43 -8.52 -26.05
C THR A 180 3.81 -8.07 -24.73
N THR A 181 4.51 -7.24 -23.95
CA THR A 181 4.00 -6.71 -22.68
C THR A 181 2.86 -5.71 -22.88
N SER A 182 1.98 -5.57 -21.89
CA SER A 182 1.02 -4.46 -21.83
C SER A 182 1.36 -3.52 -20.66
N PHE A 183 0.82 -2.29 -20.65
CA PHE A 183 1.06 -1.35 -19.55
C PHE A 183 0.70 -1.96 -18.18
N GLY A 184 -0.42 -2.69 -18.09
CA GLY A 184 -0.91 -3.32 -16.86
C GLY A 184 0.01 -4.42 -16.30
N ASP A 185 0.91 -4.94 -17.13
CA ASP A 185 1.87 -5.99 -16.78
C ASP A 185 3.24 -5.43 -16.36
N LEU A 186 3.46 -4.12 -16.53
CA LEU A 186 4.71 -3.48 -16.13
C LEU A 186 4.84 -3.47 -14.60
N PRO A 187 6.07 -3.60 -14.09
CA PRO A 187 6.29 -3.48 -12.66
C PRO A 187 6.21 -2.00 -12.23
N PRO A 188 5.88 -1.70 -10.95
CA PRO A 188 5.68 -0.33 -10.47
C PRO A 188 6.88 0.60 -10.73
N GLU A 189 8.11 0.09 -10.63
CA GLU A 189 9.33 0.84 -10.95
C GLU A 189 9.35 1.33 -12.39
N ARG A 190 8.90 0.51 -13.35
CA ARG A 190 8.86 0.89 -14.77
C ARG A 190 7.75 1.91 -15.03
N VAL A 191 6.60 1.75 -14.39
CA VAL A 191 5.52 2.75 -14.45
C VAL A 191 5.99 4.09 -13.90
N ARG A 192 6.76 4.08 -12.81
CA ARG A 192 7.36 5.27 -12.23
C ARG A 192 8.33 5.98 -13.19
N THR A 193 9.13 5.22 -13.95
CA THR A 193 10.00 5.73 -15.03
C THR A 193 9.22 6.34 -16.18
N ILE A 194 8.07 5.77 -16.55
CA ILE A 194 7.16 6.34 -17.56
C ILE A 194 6.58 7.67 -17.07
N ILE A 195 6.20 7.75 -15.79
CA ILE A 195 5.71 8.99 -15.17
C ILE A 195 6.82 10.07 -15.18
N GLU A 196 8.09 9.70 -14.91
CA GLU A 196 9.23 10.62 -15.10
C GLU A 196 9.34 11.11 -16.54
N ALA A 197 9.25 10.22 -17.52
CA ALA A 197 9.30 10.61 -18.92
C ALA A 197 8.16 11.58 -19.27
N TRP A 198 6.93 11.35 -18.80
CA TRP A 198 5.83 12.29 -19.04
C TRP A 198 6.06 13.64 -18.37
N ALA A 199 6.56 13.67 -17.13
CA ALA A 199 6.87 14.91 -16.43
C ALA A 199 7.98 15.69 -17.13
N ASP A 200 9.12 15.05 -17.42
CA ASP A 200 10.25 15.67 -18.11
C ASP A 200 9.86 16.23 -19.48
N ARG A 201 9.17 15.42 -20.30
CA ARG A 201 8.72 15.87 -21.63
C ARG A 201 7.65 16.94 -21.56
N THR A 202 6.75 16.89 -20.57
CA THR A 202 5.77 17.97 -20.36
C THR A 202 6.49 19.30 -20.08
N ALA A 203 7.51 19.30 -19.22
CA ALA A 203 8.29 20.49 -18.93
C ALA A 203 9.06 20.99 -20.17
N ALA A 204 9.73 20.10 -20.90
CA ALA A 204 10.50 20.44 -22.09
C ALA A 204 9.62 21.02 -23.22
N LEU A 205 8.48 20.39 -23.50
CA LEU A 205 7.52 20.87 -24.50
C LEU A 205 6.86 22.17 -24.06
N GLY A 206 6.54 22.33 -22.77
CA GLY A 206 6.01 23.57 -22.24
C GLY A 206 6.98 24.74 -22.35
N ALA A 207 8.29 24.50 -22.21
CA ALA A 207 9.30 25.53 -22.42
C ALA A 207 9.50 25.91 -23.91
N THR A 208 8.92 25.15 -24.85
CA THR A 208 9.08 25.40 -26.29
C THR A 208 8.22 26.59 -26.74
N PRO A 209 8.81 27.67 -27.31
CA PRO A 209 8.05 28.85 -27.72
C PRO A 209 6.91 28.53 -28.69
N GLY A 210 5.71 29.02 -28.39
CA GLY A 210 4.52 28.82 -29.22
C GLY A 210 3.72 27.55 -28.92
N ILE A 211 4.13 26.72 -27.97
CA ILE A 211 3.28 25.65 -27.43
C ILE A 211 2.31 26.24 -26.40
N SER A 212 1.02 25.96 -26.57
CA SER A 212 -0.06 26.42 -25.70
C SER A 212 -0.55 25.34 -24.72
N GLN A 213 -0.46 24.07 -25.10
CA GLN A 213 -1.00 22.95 -24.33
C GLN A 213 -0.17 21.69 -24.59
N VAL A 214 0.14 20.93 -23.54
CA VAL A 214 0.78 19.61 -23.64
C VAL A 214 -0.20 18.52 -23.21
N PHE A 215 -0.32 17.48 -24.02
CA PHE A 215 -1.27 16.39 -23.81
C PHE A 215 -0.56 15.03 -23.92
N CYS A 216 -0.46 14.33 -22.79
CA CYS A 216 0.06 12.96 -22.72
C CYS A 216 -1.13 11.99 -22.81
N PHE A 217 -1.03 10.98 -23.67
CA PHE A 217 -2.10 10.00 -23.79
C PHE A 217 -1.61 8.64 -24.26
N GLU A 218 -2.37 7.61 -23.94
CA GLU A 218 -2.20 6.24 -24.41
C GLU A 218 -3.50 5.77 -25.05
N ASN A 219 -3.36 5.06 -26.17
CA ASN A 219 -4.45 4.29 -26.76
C ASN A 219 -4.04 2.81 -26.66
N ARG A 220 -4.87 1.98 -26.00
CA ARG A 220 -4.77 0.52 -26.04
C ARG A 220 -5.95 -0.16 -26.74
N GLY A 221 -5.67 -1.09 -27.66
CA GLY A 221 -6.67 -1.91 -28.36
C GLY A 221 -6.97 -1.46 -29.80
N ARG A 222 -7.23 -2.41 -30.69
CA ARG A 222 -7.44 -2.15 -32.13
C ARG A 222 -8.72 -1.35 -32.38
N GLU A 223 -9.69 -1.51 -31.50
CA GLU A 223 -11.03 -0.91 -31.50
C GLU A 223 -10.99 0.61 -31.41
N ILE A 224 -9.92 1.16 -30.83
CA ILE A 224 -9.71 2.60 -30.69
C ILE A 224 -8.61 3.12 -31.62
N GLY A 225 -8.28 2.38 -32.67
CA GLY A 225 -7.38 2.82 -33.73
C GLY A 225 -5.89 2.54 -33.48
N VAL A 226 -5.55 1.70 -32.50
CA VAL A 226 -4.17 1.22 -32.32
C VAL A 226 -3.81 0.28 -33.46
N THR A 227 -2.73 0.62 -34.16
CA THR A 227 -2.21 -0.14 -35.32
C THR A 227 -0.91 -0.89 -34.99
N LEU A 228 -0.26 -0.56 -33.86
CA LEU A 228 0.96 -1.22 -33.38
C LEU A 228 0.66 -1.84 -32.00
N PRO A 229 0.80 -3.16 -31.82
CA PRO A 229 0.50 -3.82 -30.55
C PRO A 229 1.53 -3.53 -29.44
N HIS A 230 2.74 -3.07 -29.80
CA HIS A 230 3.82 -2.74 -28.87
C HIS A 230 3.37 -1.65 -27.87
N PRO A 231 3.62 -1.80 -26.55
CA PRO A 231 3.15 -0.85 -25.53
C PRO A 231 3.77 0.55 -25.70
N HIS A 232 2.94 1.54 -26.03
CA HIS A 232 3.38 2.92 -26.23
C HIS A 232 2.28 3.95 -25.97
N GLY A 233 2.71 5.16 -25.65
CA GLY A 233 1.89 6.36 -25.56
C GLY A 233 2.39 7.45 -26.49
N GLN A 234 1.77 8.63 -26.41
CA GLN A 234 2.11 9.78 -27.22
C GLN A 234 2.04 11.06 -26.38
N ILE A 235 2.81 12.07 -26.80
CA ILE A 235 2.76 13.41 -26.21
C ILE A 235 2.60 14.42 -27.34
N TYR A 236 1.56 15.24 -27.26
CA TYR A 236 1.29 16.30 -28.25
C TYR A 236 1.48 17.67 -27.59
N GLY A 237 2.39 18.46 -28.14
CA GLY A 237 2.48 19.90 -27.89
C GLY A 237 1.64 20.65 -28.92
N TYR A 238 0.46 21.12 -28.52
CA TYR A 238 -0.43 21.91 -29.36
C TYR A 238 -0.02 23.38 -29.36
N PRO A 239 0.02 24.05 -30.52
CA PRO A 239 0.27 25.48 -30.58
C PRO A 239 -0.95 26.34 -30.22
N TYR A 240 -2.10 25.72 -29.97
CA TYR A 240 -3.36 26.35 -29.60
C TYR A 240 -4.01 25.62 -28.41
N LEU A 241 -5.01 26.25 -27.78
CA LEU A 241 -5.85 25.58 -26.79
C LEU A 241 -6.90 24.73 -27.50
N THR A 242 -6.99 23.44 -27.16
CA THR A 242 -7.99 22.56 -27.75
C THR A 242 -9.42 23.00 -27.35
N PRO A 243 -10.44 22.72 -28.20
CA PRO A 243 -11.82 23.16 -27.94
C PRO A 243 -12.35 22.69 -26.58
N ARG A 244 -11.99 21.46 -26.19
CA ARG A 244 -12.34 20.88 -24.89
C ARG A 244 -11.73 21.67 -23.72
N THR A 245 -10.45 22.01 -23.81
CA THR A 245 -9.75 22.78 -22.78
C THR A 245 -10.28 24.20 -22.67
N GLN A 246 -10.61 24.85 -23.79
CA GLN A 246 -11.26 26.18 -23.78
C GLN A 246 -12.58 26.12 -23.01
N ARG A 247 -13.44 25.14 -23.33
CA ARG A 247 -14.74 24.98 -22.66
C ARG A 247 -14.60 24.66 -21.17
N LEU A 248 -13.64 23.83 -20.78
CA LEU A 248 -13.35 23.54 -19.37
C LEU A 248 -12.96 24.82 -18.63
N LEU A 249 -12.05 25.63 -19.19
CA LEU A 249 -11.60 26.87 -18.58
C LEU A 249 -12.73 27.90 -18.46
N GLU A 250 -13.63 27.99 -19.45
CA GLU A 250 -14.85 28.80 -19.35
C GLU A 250 -15.73 28.40 -18.16
N GLN A 251 -15.98 27.10 -17.99
CA GLN A 251 -16.79 26.60 -16.87
C GLN A 251 -16.09 26.80 -15.53
N ALA A 252 -14.79 26.55 -15.46
CA ALA A 252 -13.99 26.75 -14.25
C ALA A 252 -13.98 28.24 -13.84
N ARG A 253 -13.83 29.17 -14.79
CA ARG A 253 -13.94 30.62 -14.54
C ARG A 253 -15.30 31.00 -14.00
N ALA A 254 -16.38 30.60 -14.69
CA ALA A 254 -17.74 30.91 -14.27
C ALA A 254 -18.10 30.31 -12.90
N TYR A 255 -17.54 29.15 -12.56
CA TYR A 255 -17.69 28.54 -11.24
C TYR A 255 -16.92 29.32 -10.16
N ALA A 256 -15.67 29.68 -10.44
CA ALA A 256 -14.83 30.45 -9.52
C ALA A 256 -15.42 31.84 -9.24
N GLU A 257 -15.95 32.52 -10.27
CA GLU A 257 -16.66 33.80 -10.12
C GLU A 257 -17.90 33.69 -9.23
N ARG A 258 -18.61 32.55 -9.29
CA ARG A 258 -19.84 32.33 -8.52
C ARG A 258 -19.60 31.88 -7.08
N THR A 259 -18.57 31.06 -6.85
CA THR A 259 -18.39 30.34 -5.58
C THR A 259 -17.12 30.73 -4.81
N GLY A 260 -16.16 31.36 -5.49
CA GLY A 260 -14.80 31.55 -4.98
C GLY A 260 -13.94 30.28 -4.99
N GLY A 261 -14.51 29.11 -5.30
CA GLY A 261 -13.83 27.82 -5.29
C GLY A 261 -13.20 27.42 -6.63
N ASN A 262 -12.55 26.25 -6.64
CA ASN A 262 -11.98 25.64 -7.83
C ASN A 262 -12.88 24.49 -8.28
N LEU A 263 -13.39 24.55 -9.52
CA LEU A 263 -14.39 23.58 -10.01
C LEU A 263 -13.91 22.13 -9.92
N LEU A 264 -12.67 21.85 -10.34
CA LEU A 264 -12.14 20.48 -10.35
C LEU A 264 -11.84 19.97 -8.94
N ARG A 265 -11.43 20.87 -8.03
CA ARG A 265 -11.27 20.57 -6.59
C ARG A 265 -12.60 20.19 -5.96
N ASP A 266 -13.60 21.02 -6.17
CA ASP A 266 -14.89 20.83 -5.52
C ASP A 266 -15.63 19.61 -6.09
N VAL A 267 -15.44 19.30 -7.39
CA VAL A 267 -15.89 18.02 -7.97
C VAL A 267 -15.24 16.84 -7.25
N LEU A 268 -13.90 16.80 -7.14
CA LEU A 268 -13.21 15.71 -6.45
C LEU A 268 -13.69 15.55 -5.00
N HIS A 269 -13.75 16.66 -4.25
CA HIS A 269 -14.22 16.63 -2.85
C HIS A 269 -15.67 16.15 -2.75
N SER A 270 -16.55 16.54 -3.69
CA SER A 270 -17.93 16.10 -3.71
C SER A 270 -18.06 14.60 -3.95
N GLU A 271 -17.23 14.02 -4.81
CA GLU A 271 -17.22 12.59 -5.10
C GLU A 271 -16.65 11.79 -3.91
N GLN A 272 -15.59 12.30 -3.27
CA GLN A 272 -15.03 11.74 -2.03
C GLN A 272 -16.04 11.76 -0.88
N ALA A 273 -16.78 12.86 -0.71
CA ALA A 273 -17.80 12.99 0.31
C ALA A 273 -19.01 12.07 0.07
N ALA A 274 -19.40 11.88 -1.20
CA ALA A 274 -20.51 11.01 -1.56
C ALA A 274 -20.16 9.52 -1.45
N GLY A 275 -18.92 9.13 -1.79
CA GLY A 275 -18.44 7.75 -1.71
C GLY A 275 -19.02 6.78 -2.77
N GLU A 276 -20.20 7.08 -3.33
CA GLU A 276 -20.97 6.19 -4.21
C GLU A 276 -20.27 5.87 -5.54
N ARG A 277 -19.56 6.86 -6.13
CA ARG A 277 -18.89 6.72 -7.44
C ARG A 277 -17.38 6.51 -7.35
N LEU A 278 -16.85 6.24 -6.16
CA LEU A 278 -15.43 5.98 -5.98
C LEU A 278 -15.05 4.62 -6.56
N VAL A 279 -13.97 4.61 -7.34
CA VAL A 279 -13.38 3.39 -7.92
C VAL A 279 -12.29 2.86 -7.01
N LEU A 280 -11.35 3.74 -6.63
CA LEU A 280 -10.27 3.46 -5.69
C LEU A 280 -9.62 4.77 -5.23
N THR A 281 -8.92 4.74 -4.12
CA THR A 281 -8.20 5.87 -3.54
C THR A 281 -6.89 5.39 -2.92
N SER A 282 -5.90 6.26 -2.88
CA SER A 282 -4.61 6.06 -2.22
C SER A 282 -4.29 7.26 -1.33
N GLU A 283 -3.05 7.39 -0.87
CA GLU A 283 -2.61 8.52 -0.04
C GLU A 283 -2.75 9.86 -0.76
N HIS A 284 -2.45 9.89 -2.07
CA HIS A 284 -2.39 11.12 -2.85
C HIS A 284 -3.39 11.20 -3.99
N TRP A 285 -4.10 10.12 -4.32
CA TRP A 285 -4.96 10.05 -5.50
C TRP A 285 -6.33 9.45 -5.22
N THR A 286 -7.32 9.85 -6.01
CA THR A 286 -8.63 9.21 -6.04
C THR A 286 -9.08 9.01 -7.48
N ALA A 287 -9.48 7.77 -7.79
CA ALA A 287 -10.20 7.42 -9.01
C ALA A 287 -11.70 7.35 -8.74
N TYR A 288 -12.51 7.95 -9.60
CA TYR A 288 -13.97 7.96 -9.49
C TYR A 288 -14.62 7.97 -10.87
N VAL A 289 -15.84 7.49 -10.96
CA VAL A 289 -16.65 7.65 -12.18
C VAL A 289 -17.30 9.04 -12.11
N PRO A 290 -17.13 9.92 -13.11
CA PRO A 290 -17.71 11.25 -13.04
C PRO A 290 -19.24 11.18 -13.06
N TYR A 291 -19.90 12.05 -12.27
CA TYR A 291 -21.36 12.18 -12.23
C TYR A 291 -22.03 12.30 -13.62
N ALA A 292 -21.32 12.85 -14.61
CA ALA A 292 -21.79 12.99 -15.99
C ALA A 292 -20.92 12.21 -16.99
N ALA A 293 -20.67 10.92 -16.70
CA ALA A 293 -19.96 10.01 -17.60
C ALA A 293 -20.67 9.88 -18.96
N ARG A 294 -19.88 9.98 -20.04
CA ARG A 294 -20.35 9.96 -21.44
C ARG A 294 -20.04 8.64 -22.13
N TRP A 295 -18.98 7.97 -21.68
CA TRP A 295 -18.52 6.71 -22.24
C TRP A 295 -19.09 5.51 -21.48
N PRO A 296 -19.23 4.34 -22.15
CA PRO A 296 -19.67 3.10 -21.52
C PRO A 296 -18.84 2.70 -20.29
N VAL A 297 -17.55 3.01 -20.33
CA VAL A 297 -16.65 2.98 -19.18
C VAL A 297 -15.89 4.29 -19.18
N GLU A 298 -15.97 5.03 -18.08
CA GLU A 298 -15.26 6.29 -17.87
C GLU A 298 -14.82 6.37 -16.40
N VAL A 299 -13.55 6.72 -16.16
CA VAL A 299 -13.01 6.94 -14.82
C VAL A 299 -12.10 8.16 -14.89
N HIS A 300 -12.24 9.07 -13.92
CA HIS A 300 -11.31 10.17 -13.70
C HIS A 300 -10.40 9.80 -12.53
N LEU A 301 -9.10 10.01 -12.66
CA LEU A 301 -8.11 9.84 -11.60
C LEU A 301 -7.44 11.19 -11.34
N ALA A 302 -7.60 11.72 -10.13
CA ALA A 302 -7.16 13.06 -9.77
C ALA A 302 -6.30 13.04 -8.49
N PRO A 303 -5.25 13.88 -8.42
CA PRO A 303 -4.46 14.04 -7.20
C PRO A 303 -5.26 14.84 -6.17
N HIS A 304 -5.05 14.60 -4.88
CA HIS A 304 -5.72 15.35 -3.82
C HIS A 304 -5.24 16.80 -3.80
N ARG A 305 -3.93 17.01 -3.93
CA ARG A 305 -3.32 18.35 -4.02
C ARG A 305 -3.66 19.04 -5.33
N ASP A 306 -3.83 20.35 -5.28
CA ASP A 306 -4.02 21.16 -6.49
C ASP A 306 -2.70 21.34 -7.24
N VAL A 307 -2.48 20.45 -8.19
CA VAL A 307 -1.41 20.56 -9.19
C VAL A 307 -2.00 20.81 -10.57
N GLY A 308 -1.33 21.64 -11.36
CA GLY A 308 -1.72 21.93 -12.75
C GLY A 308 -1.22 20.89 -13.74
N SER A 309 -0.05 20.29 -13.48
CA SER A 309 0.65 19.45 -14.46
C SER A 309 1.50 18.36 -13.81
N LEU A 310 1.88 17.33 -14.58
CA LEU A 310 2.72 16.23 -14.11
C LEU A 310 4.07 16.67 -13.49
N PRO A 311 4.79 17.68 -14.02
CA PRO A 311 6.01 18.22 -13.40
C PRO A 311 5.83 18.74 -11.98
N GLU A 312 4.63 19.20 -11.61
CA GLU A 312 4.35 19.78 -10.30
C GLU A 312 4.14 18.74 -9.20
N LEU A 313 3.99 17.45 -9.56
CA LEU A 313 3.91 16.35 -8.60
C LEU A 313 5.25 16.14 -7.88
N THR A 314 5.18 15.89 -6.59
CA THR A 314 6.30 15.44 -5.74
C THR A 314 6.67 13.98 -6.04
N ASP A 315 7.85 13.55 -5.56
CA ASP A 315 8.27 12.15 -5.71
C ASP A 315 7.29 11.17 -5.06
N ALA A 316 6.77 11.49 -3.87
CA ALA A 316 5.80 10.64 -3.17
C ALA A 316 4.49 10.51 -3.97
N GLU A 317 3.97 11.61 -4.52
CA GLU A 317 2.76 11.59 -5.36
C GLU A 317 2.98 10.81 -6.66
N ARG A 318 4.19 10.83 -7.24
CA ARG A 318 4.53 10.05 -8.43
C ARG A 318 4.75 8.56 -8.12
N ASP A 319 5.35 8.24 -6.97
CA ASP A 319 5.50 6.87 -6.45
C ASP A 319 4.11 6.26 -6.20
N ASP A 320 3.21 7.00 -5.55
CA ASP A 320 1.81 6.58 -5.34
C ASP A 320 1.03 6.50 -6.67
N LEU A 321 1.25 7.45 -7.60
CA LEU A 321 0.64 7.42 -8.93
C LEU A 321 0.97 6.11 -9.66
N ALA A 322 2.21 5.63 -9.56
CA ALA A 322 2.64 4.40 -10.21
C ALA A 322 1.83 3.17 -9.73
N VAL A 323 1.47 3.14 -8.45
CA VAL A 323 0.68 2.05 -7.85
C VAL A 323 -0.80 2.19 -8.21
N VAL A 324 -1.38 3.37 -7.96
CA VAL A 324 -2.82 3.63 -8.13
C VAL A 324 -3.25 3.54 -9.60
N TYR A 325 -2.43 4.04 -10.53
CA TYR A 325 -2.71 3.99 -11.96
C TYR A 325 -2.63 2.56 -12.49
N LEU A 326 -1.63 1.79 -12.06
CA LEU A 326 -1.46 0.40 -12.44
C LEU A 326 -2.63 -0.46 -11.96
N GLU A 327 -3.08 -0.27 -10.72
CA GLU A 327 -4.27 -0.96 -10.20
C GLU A 327 -5.54 -0.57 -10.96
N LEU A 328 -5.72 0.71 -11.31
CA LEU A 328 -6.85 1.16 -12.13
C LEU A 328 -6.90 0.43 -13.48
N LEU A 329 -5.76 0.33 -14.18
CA LEU A 329 -5.69 -0.38 -15.46
C LEU A 329 -5.94 -1.88 -15.31
N ARG A 330 -5.44 -2.52 -14.24
CA ARG A 330 -5.71 -3.94 -13.95
C ARG A 330 -7.18 -4.22 -13.63
N ARG A 331 -7.90 -3.26 -13.03
CA ARG A 331 -9.36 -3.36 -12.88
C ARG A 331 -10.06 -3.16 -14.21
N ALA A 332 -9.61 -2.23 -15.04
CA ALA A 332 -10.15 -2.05 -16.38
C ALA A 332 -10.06 -3.36 -17.19
N ASP A 333 -8.95 -4.09 -17.10
CA ASP A 333 -8.76 -5.39 -17.76
C ASP A 333 -9.68 -6.51 -17.26
N ARG A 334 -10.25 -6.36 -16.05
CA ARG A 334 -11.20 -7.29 -15.45
C ARG A 334 -12.65 -6.78 -15.48
N PHE A 335 -12.88 -5.60 -16.07
CA PHE A 335 -14.20 -4.96 -16.06
C PHE A 335 -15.25 -5.81 -16.77
N PHE A 336 -14.93 -6.29 -17.97
CA PHE A 336 -15.74 -7.25 -18.71
C PHE A 336 -15.16 -8.65 -18.63
N VAL A 337 -16.06 -9.65 -18.63
CA VAL A 337 -15.71 -11.07 -18.67
C VAL A 337 -16.45 -11.74 -19.82
N ALA A 338 -15.85 -12.77 -20.40
CA ALA A 338 -16.49 -13.67 -21.36
C ALA A 338 -17.48 -14.61 -20.65
N GLU A 339 -18.24 -15.39 -21.42
CA GLU A 339 -19.22 -16.35 -20.88
C GLU A 339 -18.58 -17.42 -19.97
N ASP A 340 -17.30 -17.73 -20.18
CA ASP A 340 -16.51 -18.67 -19.38
C ASP A 340 -15.85 -18.04 -18.14
N GLY A 341 -16.10 -16.75 -17.88
CA GLY A 341 -15.52 -15.99 -16.77
C GLY A 341 -14.13 -15.41 -17.04
N THR A 342 -13.55 -15.65 -18.22
CA THR A 342 -12.23 -15.10 -18.57
C THR A 342 -12.30 -13.58 -18.74
N PRO A 343 -11.38 -12.78 -18.15
CA PRO A 343 -11.32 -11.34 -18.36
C PRO A 343 -11.16 -10.96 -19.84
N ILE A 344 -11.88 -9.93 -20.27
CA ILE A 344 -11.73 -9.31 -21.60
C ILE A 344 -10.97 -8.00 -21.41
N PRO A 345 -9.70 -7.93 -21.88
CA PRO A 345 -8.90 -6.72 -21.74
C PRO A 345 -9.61 -5.52 -22.37
N LEU A 346 -9.79 -4.46 -21.59
CA LEU A 346 -10.56 -3.30 -22.03
C LEU A 346 -9.74 -2.50 -23.05
N PRO A 347 -10.29 -2.17 -24.24
CA PRO A 347 -9.68 -1.16 -25.09
C PRO A 347 -9.94 0.21 -24.47
N TYR A 348 -8.91 1.03 -24.26
CA TYR A 348 -9.06 2.29 -23.54
C TYR A 348 -8.21 3.41 -24.11
N ILE A 349 -8.69 4.64 -23.95
CA ILE A 349 -7.90 5.85 -24.08
C ILE A 349 -7.65 6.37 -22.67
N ALA A 350 -6.37 6.54 -22.32
CA ALA A 350 -5.93 7.18 -21.09
C ALA A 350 -5.40 8.58 -21.45
N ALA A 351 -6.11 9.62 -21.04
CA ALA A 351 -5.88 11.00 -21.45
C ALA A 351 -5.51 11.88 -20.24
N TRP A 352 -4.28 12.36 -20.18
CA TRP A 352 -3.83 13.28 -19.12
C TRP A 352 -4.18 14.72 -19.48
N HIS A 353 -5.13 15.29 -18.76
CA HIS A 353 -5.54 16.69 -18.86
C HIS A 353 -4.69 17.53 -17.90
N GLN A 354 -4.03 18.55 -18.44
CA GLN A 354 -3.11 19.42 -17.71
C GLN A 354 -3.50 20.89 -17.90
N ALA A 355 -3.07 21.74 -16.98
CA ALA A 355 -3.17 23.19 -17.12
C ALA A 355 -2.41 23.64 -18.39
N PRO A 356 -2.97 24.57 -19.18
CA PRO A 356 -2.27 25.07 -20.36
C PRO A 356 -1.03 25.88 -20.00
N VAL A 357 -0.05 25.90 -20.91
CA VAL A 357 1.28 26.47 -20.67
C VAL A 357 1.30 27.99 -20.78
N THR A 358 0.44 28.58 -21.61
CA THR A 358 0.45 30.04 -21.86
C THR A 358 -0.17 30.83 -20.71
N ARG A 359 0.26 32.09 -20.56
CA ARG A 359 -0.26 33.04 -19.55
C ARG A 359 -1.77 33.30 -19.69
N ALA A 360 -2.32 33.18 -20.90
CA ALA A 360 -3.77 33.26 -21.15
C ALA A 360 -4.55 32.02 -20.64
N GLY A 361 -3.86 30.89 -20.47
CA GLY A 361 -4.37 29.65 -19.89
C GLY A 361 -4.11 29.48 -18.39
N HIS A 362 -3.10 30.17 -17.83
CA HIS A 362 -2.83 30.30 -16.39
C HIS A 362 -3.80 31.26 -15.69
N ALA A 363 -5.10 31.14 -15.97
CA ALA A 363 -6.09 31.83 -15.17
C ALA A 363 -6.13 31.15 -13.79
N THR A 364 -6.10 31.95 -12.73
CA THR A 364 -6.12 31.48 -11.34
C THR A 364 -7.47 31.75 -10.69
N SER A 365 -7.87 30.91 -9.74
CA SER A 365 -8.97 31.20 -8.82
C SER A 365 -8.60 32.38 -7.88
N PRO A 366 -9.58 32.94 -7.14
CA PRO A 366 -9.33 34.05 -6.20
C PRO A 366 -8.29 33.74 -5.11
N ASP A 367 -8.11 32.46 -4.75
CA ASP A 367 -7.09 31.97 -3.81
C ASP A 367 -5.70 31.76 -4.44
N GLY A 368 -5.54 32.05 -5.73
CA GLY A 368 -4.27 31.98 -6.46
C GLY A 368 -3.94 30.62 -7.09
N ALA A 369 -4.81 29.61 -6.96
CA ALA A 369 -4.59 28.29 -7.58
C ALA A 369 -4.93 28.29 -9.08
N PRO A 370 -4.31 27.45 -9.93
CA PRO A 370 -4.70 27.30 -11.34
C PRO A 370 -6.16 26.85 -11.51
N LEU A 371 -6.90 27.45 -12.44
CA LEU A 371 -8.30 27.06 -12.71
C LEU A 371 -8.44 25.67 -13.33
N ALA A 372 -7.41 25.19 -14.02
CA ALA A 372 -7.32 23.82 -14.52
C ALA A 372 -6.39 23.00 -13.62
N ARG A 373 -6.77 21.75 -13.34
CA ARG A 373 -6.01 20.81 -12.52
C ARG A 373 -5.65 19.56 -13.32
N LEU A 374 -4.51 18.97 -12.98
CA LEU A 374 -4.09 17.67 -13.47
C LEU A 374 -5.16 16.62 -13.14
N HIS A 375 -5.60 15.88 -14.14
CA HIS A 375 -6.34 14.64 -13.95
C HIS A 375 -6.17 13.74 -15.16
N LEU A 376 -6.26 12.43 -14.94
CA LEU A 376 -6.44 11.44 -15.99
C LEU A 376 -7.93 11.26 -16.25
N GLU A 377 -8.29 11.14 -17.53
CA GLU A 377 -9.55 10.58 -17.98
C GLU A 377 -9.27 9.26 -18.71
N LEU A 378 -9.70 8.15 -18.12
CA LEU A 378 -9.66 6.82 -18.71
C LEU A 378 -11.04 6.49 -19.27
N PHE A 379 -11.16 6.18 -20.55
CA PHE A 379 -12.44 5.80 -21.13
C PHE A 379 -12.35 4.72 -22.21
N SER A 380 -13.45 3.97 -22.38
CA SER A 380 -13.55 2.89 -23.36
C SER A 380 -14.74 3.05 -24.29
N VAL A 381 -14.58 2.57 -25.52
CA VAL A 381 -15.67 2.40 -26.50
C VAL A 381 -16.38 1.04 -26.34
N LEU A 382 -15.85 0.10 -25.55
CA LEU A 382 -16.48 -1.21 -25.36
C LEU A 382 -17.65 -1.07 -24.38
N ARG A 383 -18.87 -1.39 -24.82
CA ARG A 383 -20.08 -1.29 -23.99
C ARG A 383 -20.57 -2.62 -23.40
N ALA A 384 -20.13 -3.73 -23.99
CA ALA A 384 -20.36 -5.08 -23.51
C ALA A 384 -19.39 -6.03 -24.25
N PRO A 385 -19.21 -7.28 -23.80
CA PRO A 385 -18.42 -8.29 -24.51
C PRO A 385 -18.76 -8.34 -26.01
N GLY A 386 -17.76 -8.09 -26.86
CA GLY A 386 -17.90 -8.08 -28.32
C GLY A 386 -18.74 -6.93 -28.92
N LYS A 387 -19.11 -5.90 -28.15
CA LYS A 387 -19.98 -4.80 -28.60
C LYS A 387 -19.33 -3.44 -28.37
N LEU A 388 -19.03 -2.73 -29.46
CA LEU A 388 -18.54 -1.35 -29.42
C LEU A 388 -19.70 -0.34 -29.40
N LYS A 389 -19.46 0.78 -28.74
CA LYS A 389 -20.25 2.01 -28.88
C LYS A 389 -19.80 2.70 -30.16
N TYR A 390 -20.69 2.71 -31.15
CA TYR A 390 -20.59 3.63 -32.28
C TYR A 390 -21.30 4.92 -31.87
N LEU A 391 -20.66 6.07 -32.06
CA LEU A 391 -21.28 7.35 -31.80
C LEU A 391 -22.50 7.53 -32.71
N ALA A 392 -23.65 7.83 -32.12
CA ALA A 392 -24.89 8.09 -32.84
C ALA A 392 -24.81 9.41 -33.62
N GLY A 393 -25.69 9.62 -34.60
CA GLY A 393 -25.74 10.88 -35.36
C GLY A 393 -25.94 12.13 -34.48
N SER A 394 -26.64 11.98 -33.35
CA SER A 394 -26.75 13.04 -32.32
C SER A 394 -25.38 13.39 -31.69
N GLU A 395 -24.56 12.38 -31.43
CA GLU A 395 -23.25 12.55 -30.77
C GLU A 395 -22.19 13.03 -31.78
N SER A 396 -22.07 12.38 -32.94
CA SER A 396 -21.09 12.75 -33.97
C SER A 396 -21.46 13.98 -34.78
N GLY A 397 -22.75 14.22 -35.02
CA GLY A 397 -23.24 15.32 -35.87
C GLY A 397 -23.61 16.58 -35.09
N MET A 398 -24.16 16.44 -33.88
CA MET A 398 -24.61 17.58 -33.05
C MET A 398 -23.79 17.78 -31.77
N GLY A 399 -22.88 16.86 -31.42
CA GLY A 399 -22.14 16.91 -30.16
C GLY A 399 -23.00 16.64 -28.92
N ALA A 400 -24.22 16.13 -29.09
CA ALA A 400 -25.17 15.88 -28.02
C ALA A 400 -25.02 14.43 -27.50
N TRP A 401 -24.24 14.29 -26.43
CA TRP A 401 -23.87 13.03 -25.79
C TRP A 401 -25.05 12.31 -25.11
N ILE A 402 -25.13 10.99 -25.30
CA ILE A 402 -26.15 10.14 -24.68
C ILE A 402 -25.45 8.91 -24.07
N SER A 403 -25.65 8.69 -22.77
CA SER A 403 -25.11 7.49 -22.09
C SER A 403 -26.11 6.34 -22.11
N ASP A 404 -25.63 5.13 -22.39
CA ASP A 404 -26.41 3.89 -22.37
C ASP A 404 -26.38 3.21 -20.97
N THR A 405 -25.70 3.81 -19.99
CA THR A 405 -25.52 3.30 -18.62
C THR A 405 -25.48 4.46 -17.61
N THR A 406 -25.50 4.14 -16.33
CA THR A 406 -25.34 5.14 -15.26
C THR A 406 -23.93 5.10 -14.66
N PRO A 407 -23.37 6.25 -14.25
CA PRO A 407 -22.09 6.32 -13.54
C PRO A 407 -21.99 5.37 -12.35
N GLU A 408 -23.05 5.25 -11.56
CA GLU A 408 -23.12 4.43 -10.35
C GLU A 408 -22.95 2.94 -10.67
N ARG A 409 -23.49 2.48 -11.81
CA ARG A 409 -23.33 1.10 -12.26
C ARG A 409 -21.90 0.80 -12.70
N ILE A 410 -21.23 1.76 -13.32
CA ILE A 410 -19.82 1.64 -13.69
C ILE A 410 -18.98 1.57 -12.42
N ALA A 411 -19.22 2.46 -11.45
CA ALA A 411 -18.49 2.51 -10.19
C ALA A 411 -18.68 1.24 -9.36
N ALA A 412 -19.92 0.78 -9.21
CA ALA A 412 -20.24 -0.48 -8.53
C ALA A 412 -19.47 -1.66 -9.15
N ARG A 413 -19.40 -1.73 -10.50
CA ARG A 413 -18.64 -2.77 -11.17
C ARG A 413 -17.14 -2.69 -10.88
N PHE A 414 -16.56 -1.49 -10.82
CA PHE A 414 -15.15 -1.34 -10.44
C PHE A 414 -14.88 -1.70 -8.97
N ALA A 415 -15.82 -1.40 -8.07
CA ALA A 415 -15.71 -1.73 -6.64
C ALA A 415 -15.70 -3.25 -6.39
N GLU A 416 -16.36 -4.04 -7.24
CA GLU A 416 -16.30 -5.51 -7.18
C GLU A 416 -14.90 -6.07 -7.51
N LEU A 417 -14.01 -5.29 -8.12
CA LEU A 417 -12.73 -5.76 -8.68
C LEU A 417 -11.53 -5.55 -7.76
N GLY A 418 -11.70 -4.86 -6.62
CA GLY A 418 -10.65 -4.67 -5.63
C GLY A 418 -11.04 -3.71 -4.51
N PRO A 419 -10.21 -3.61 -3.45
CA PRO A 419 -10.50 -2.75 -2.29
C PRO A 419 -10.54 -1.27 -2.69
N LEU A 420 -11.28 -0.45 -1.93
CA LEU A 420 -11.33 0.98 -2.20
C LEU A 420 -9.96 1.65 -1.94
N HIS A 421 -9.22 1.26 -0.90
CA HIS A 421 -7.92 1.86 -0.59
C HIS A 421 -6.76 1.02 -1.13
N VAL A 422 -5.89 1.62 -1.93
CA VAL A 422 -4.74 0.99 -2.58
C VAL A 422 -3.47 1.67 -2.10
N GLY A 423 -2.39 0.92 -1.83
CA GLY A 423 -1.11 1.48 -1.37
C GLY A 423 -0.99 1.71 0.14
N ALA A 424 -2.10 1.64 0.90
CA ALA A 424 -2.04 1.53 2.36
C ALA A 424 -1.39 0.19 2.75
N PRO A 425 -0.52 0.13 3.77
CA PRO A 425 0.03 -1.14 4.23
C PRO A 425 -1.12 -2.04 4.66
N ALA A 426 -1.34 -3.11 3.91
CA ALA A 426 -2.31 -4.12 4.28
C ALA A 426 -1.83 -4.79 5.59
N PRO A 427 -2.74 -5.14 6.50
CA PRO A 427 -2.39 -5.92 7.66
C PRO A 427 -1.58 -7.16 7.24
N ARG A 428 -0.43 -7.39 7.87
CA ARG A 428 0.45 -8.53 7.57
C ARG A 428 -0.34 -9.82 7.75
N PRO A 429 -0.47 -10.65 6.70
CA PRO A 429 -1.22 -11.89 6.80
C PRO A 429 -0.47 -12.89 7.70
N ALA A 430 -1.23 -13.69 8.44
CA ALA A 430 -0.71 -14.89 9.10
C ALA A 430 -0.38 -15.97 8.05
N TRP A 431 0.58 -16.84 8.35
CA TRP A 431 0.81 -18.01 7.51
C TRP A 431 -0.27 -19.06 7.75
N THR A 432 -0.68 -19.73 6.67
CA THR A 432 -1.48 -20.94 6.83
C THR A 432 -0.67 -22.03 7.56
N PRO A 433 -1.33 -22.96 8.26
CA PRO A 433 -0.67 -24.11 8.87
C PRO A 433 0.28 -24.88 7.91
N ALA A 434 -0.13 -25.02 6.65
CA ALA A 434 0.65 -25.70 5.61
C ALA A 434 1.92 -24.93 5.22
N GLU A 435 1.82 -23.61 5.04
CA GLU A 435 2.98 -22.75 4.73
C GLU A 435 3.98 -22.74 5.88
N GLY A 436 3.51 -22.54 7.12
CA GLY A 436 4.35 -22.58 8.30
C GLY A 436 5.08 -23.92 8.43
N ALA A 437 4.37 -25.03 8.27
CA ALA A 437 4.95 -26.37 8.30
C ALA A 437 5.99 -26.60 7.19
N ALA A 438 5.71 -26.18 5.96
CA ALA A 438 6.65 -26.28 4.84
C ALA A 438 7.94 -25.50 5.12
N ARG A 439 7.85 -24.30 5.69
CA ARG A 439 9.01 -23.45 6.02
C ARG A 439 9.92 -24.11 7.04
N VAL A 440 9.38 -24.57 8.17
CA VAL A 440 10.19 -25.22 9.21
C VAL A 440 10.72 -26.59 8.78
N ARG A 441 9.97 -27.37 7.99
CA ARG A 441 10.49 -28.62 7.40
C ARG A 441 11.65 -28.36 6.45
N SER A 442 11.53 -27.32 5.63
CA SER A 442 12.58 -26.90 4.70
C SER A 442 13.83 -26.42 5.44
N LEU A 443 13.65 -25.63 6.52
CA LEU A 443 14.75 -25.20 7.39
C LEU A 443 15.41 -26.39 8.08
N PHE A 444 14.62 -27.33 8.63
CA PHE A 444 15.12 -28.52 9.29
C PHE A 444 15.97 -29.36 8.34
N ALA A 445 15.48 -29.60 7.12
CA ALA A 445 16.19 -30.37 6.10
C ALA A 445 17.54 -29.73 5.71
N ARG A 446 17.60 -28.40 5.61
CA ARG A 446 18.85 -27.67 5.34
C ARG A 446 19.83 -27.74 6.51
N THR A 447 19.34 -27.68 7.74
CA THR A 447 20.19 -27.59 8.94
C THR A 447 20.70 -28.95 9.42
N PHE A 448 19.83 -29.97 9.43
CA PHE A 448 20.13 -31.28 10.01
C PHE A 448 20.15 -32.43 9.00
N GLY A 449 19.99 -32.13 7.71
CA GLY A 449 19.96 -33.09 6.61
C GLY A 449 18.54 -33.55 6.23
N PRO A 450 18.38 -34.19 5.06
CA PRO A 450 17.09 -34.65 4.58
C PRO A 450 16.53 -35.72 5.53
N THR A 451 15.24 -35.64 5.88
CA THR A 451 14.57 -36.73 6.59
C THR A 451 13.16 -37.03 6.13
N PRO A 452 12.72 -38.31 6.27
CA PRO A 452 11.40 -38.82 5.94
C PRO A 452 10.33 -38.32 6.94
N GLU A 453 9.12 -38.84 6.82
CA GLU A 453 7.84 -38.59 7.54
C GLU A 453 7.89 -38.54 9.10
N GLU A 454 9.05 -38.62 9.74
CA GLU A 454 9.26 -38.70 11.20
C GLU A 454 9.45 -37.34 11.91
N VAL A 455 9.62 -36.23 11.19
CA VAL A 455 9.68 -34.89 11.81
C VAL A 455 8.26 -34.40 12.03
N GLY A 456 7.85 -34.21 13.29
CA GLY A 456 6.57 -33.58 13.61
C GLY A 456 6.67 -32.06 13.52
N VAL A 457 5.55 -31.40 13.20
CA VAL A 457 5.44 -29.94 13.25
C VAL A 457 4.35 -29.54 14.24
N TRP A 458 4.70 -28.61 15.12
CA TRP A 458 3.79 -28.00 16.08
C TRP A 458 3.83 -26.49 15.93
N SER A 459 2.80 -25.82 16.42
CA SER A 459 2.76 -24.37 16.41
C SER A 459 1.95 -23.83 17.57
N ALA A 460 2.29 -22.61 18.00
CA ALA A 460 1.55 -21.88 19.01
C ALA A 460 1.35 -20.41 18.59
N PRO A 461 0.20 -19.81 18.91
CA PRO A 461 -0.12 -18.45 18.52
C PRO A 461 0.55 -17.42 19.43
N GLY A 462 0.81 -16.23 18.88
CA GLY A 462 0.95 -15.01 19.69
C GLY A 462 -0.41 -14.58 20.27
N ARG A 463 -0.44 -13.45 20.99
CA ARG A 463 -1.68 -12.96 21.61
C ARG A 463 -1.75 -11.44 21.63
N VAL A 464 -2.98 -10.92 21.66
CA VAL A 464 -3.27 -9.56 22.11
C VAL A 464 -4.16 -9.62 23.35
N ASN A 465 -3.90 -8.74 24.31
CA ASN A 465 -4.79 -8.55 25.46
C ASN A 465 -5.82 -7.48 25.10
N VAL A 466 -7.12 -7.83 25.09
CA VAL A 466 -8.19 -6.88 24.73
C VAL A 466 -8.29 -5.81 25.82
N VAL A 467 -8.31 -6.21 27.09
CA VAL A 467 -8.34 -5.33 28.27
C VAL A 467 -7.87 -6.12 29.49
N GLY A 468 -7.41 -5.46 30.56
CA GLY A 468 -6.89 -6.14 31.75
C GLY A 468 -5.37 -6.21 31.76
N GLU A 469 -4.70 -5.08 31.50
CA GLU A 469 -3.24 -5.00 31.50
C GLU A 469 -2.69 -4.78 32.91
N HIS A 470 -1.53 -5.35 33.22
CA HIS A 470 -0.89 -5.22 34.54
C HIS A 470 -1.77 -5.65 35.74
N THR A 471 -2.78 -6.48 35.48
CA THR A 471 -3.67 -7.07 36.49
C THR A 471 -3.28 -8.51 36.82
N ASP A 472 -2.59 -9.22 35.94
CA ASP A 472 -2.24 -10.64 36.06
C ASP A 472 -1.41 -10.94 37.32
N TYR A 473 -0.29 -10.25 37.51
CA TYR A 473 0.52 -10.38 38.73
C TYR A 473 -0.10 -9.75 39.98
N ASN A 474 -1.26 -9.08 39.83
CA ASN A 474 -2.08 -8.55 40.93
C ASN A 474 -3.27 -9.47 41.28
N ALA A 475 -3.26 -10.72 40.79
CA ALA A 475 -4.35 -11.69 40.90
C ALA A 475 -5.67 -11.22 40.27
N GLY A 476 -5.58 -10.29 39.32
CA GLY A 476 -6.70 -9.65 38.65
C GLY A 476 -7.32 -10.48 37.53
N LEU A 477 -8.05 -9.79 36.65
CA LEU A 477 -8.68 -10.36 35.47
C LEU A 477 -7.96 -9.86 34.21
N CYS A 478 -7.83 -10.73 33.22
CA CYS A 478 -7.32 -10.41 31.88
C CYS A 478 -8.28 -10.94 30.81
N LEU A 479 -8.29 -10.32 29.62
CA LEU A 479 -9.13 -10.77 28.50
C LEU A 479 -8.33 -10.88 27.19
N PRO A 480 -7.36 -11.81 27.08
CA PRO A 480 -6.63 -12.01 25.84
C PRO A 480 -7.40 -12.80 24.78
N VAL A 481 -6.97 -12.62 23.53
CA VAL A 481 -7.30 -13.49 22.38
C VAL A 481 -6.01 -14.03 21.78
N ALA A 482 -6.04 -15.28 21.30
CA ALA A 482 -4.94 -15.84 20.50
C ALA A 482 -4.99 -15.29 19.07
N LEU A 483 -3.84 -14.90 18.53
CA LEU A 483 -3.70 -14.42 17.16
C LEU A 483 -3.64 -15.57 16.16
N GLU A 484 -3.95 -15.31 14.90
CA GLU A 484 -3.69 -16.26 13.80
C GLU A 484 -2.19 -16.38 13.48
N HIS A 485 -1.39 -15.39 13.87
CA HIS A 485 0.07 -15.40 13.75
C HIS A 485 0.68 -16.37 14.75
N ARG A 486 1.49 -17.31 14.25
CA ARG A 486 2.04 -18.42 15.02
C ARG A 486 3.54 -18.56 14.85
N THR A 487 4.15 -19.09 15.90
CA THR A 487 5.49 -19.70 15.85
C THR A 487 5.33 -21.17 15.49
N PHE A 488 6.09 -21.63 14.50
CA PHE A 488 6.13 -23.01 14.05
C PHE A 488 7.45 -23.65 14.47
N VAL A 489 7.38 -24.91 14.91
CA VAL A 489 8.51 -25.73 15.31
C VAL A 489 8.44 -27.05 14.57
N ALA A 490 9.55 -27.42 13.91
CA ALA A 490 9.77 -28.78 13.46
C ALA A 490 10.75 -29.46 14.42
N LEU A 491 10.35 -30.57 15.03
CA LEU A 491 11.12 -31.24 16.07
C LEU A 491 11.23 -32.75 15.78
N ARG A 492 12.42 -33.30 16.06
CA ARG A 492 12.71 -34.74 16.06
C ARG A 492 13.30 -35.13 17.42
N PRO A 493 12.68 -36.07 18.17
CA PRO A 493 13.22 -36.52 19.45
C PRO A 493 14.53 -37.29 19.27
N ARG A 494 15.30 -37.38 20.34
CA ARG A 494 16.55 -38.14 20.43
C ARG A 494 16.50 -39.09 21.63
N ASP A 495 17.34 -40.12 21.58
CA ASP A 495 17.49 -41.08 22.69
C ASP A 495 18.45 -40.58 23.79
N ASP A 496 19.25 -39.55 23.50
CA ASP A 496 20.15 -38.88 24.44
C ASP A 496 19.52 -37.58 25.00
N ASP A 497 20.23 -36.88 25.88
CA ASP A 497 19.79 -35.61 26.49
C ASP A 497 20.27 -34.37 25.71
N ARG A 498 20.83 -34.54 24.51
CA ARG A 498 21.35 -33.42 23.71
C ARG A 498 20.22 -32.69 23.00
N VAL A 499 20.30 -31.36 23.02
CA VAL A 499 19.38 -30.46 22.32
C VAL A 499 20.14 -29.67 21.27
N ARG A 500 19.65 -29.68 20.03
CA ARG A 500 20.18 -28.87 18.93
C ARG A 500 19.09 -28.00 18.33
N LEU A 501 19.30 -26.69 18.36
CA LEU A 501 18.31 -25.68 17.99
C LEU A 501 18.82 -24.81 16.85
N ALA A 502 17.95 -24.51 15.89
CA ALA A 502 18.20 -23.47 14.89
C ALA A 502 16.97 -22.58 14.70
N SER A 503 17.19 -21.32 14.37
CA SER A 503 16.13 -20.33 14.13
C SER A 503 16.24 -19.80 12.70
N ALA A 504 15.11 -19.50 12.06
CA ALA A 504 15.11 -18.78 10.79
C ALA A 504 15.58 -17.32 10.94
N GLN A 505 15.47 -16.77 12.15
CA GLN A 505 15.78 -15.38 12.50
C GLN A 505 17.24 -15.19 12.95
N GLU A 506 17.93 -16.26 13.37
CA GLU A 506 19.33 -16.20 13.82
C GLU A 506 20.20 -17.27 13.14
N PRO A 507 21.40 -16.91 12.65
CA PRO A 507 22.30 -17.88 12.06
C PRO A 507 22.91 -18.84 13.09
N GLY A 508 23.17 -20.07 12.65
CA GLY A 508 23.91 -21.09 13.38
C GLY A 508 23.04 -22.04 14.21
N VAL A 509 23.61 -23.19 14.56
CA VAL A 509 23.01 -24.18 15.46
C VAL A 509 23.50 -23.93 16.87
N ARG A 510 22.59 -23.95 17.85
CA ARG A 510 22.92 -23.94 19.28
C ARG A 510 22.79 -25.35 19.83
N GLU A 511 23.80 -25.82 20.54
CA GLU A 511 23.80 -27.14 21.16
C GLU A 511 23.93 -27.01 22.68
N LEU A 512 23.13 -27.77 23.43
CA LEU A 512 23.17 -27.84 24.89
C LEU A 512 22.79 -29.26 25.36
N ASP A 513 23.12 -29.58 26.60
CA ASP A 513 22.72 -30.83 27.24
C ASP A 513 21.65 -30.54 28.29
N LEU A 514 20.50 -31.24 28.24
CA LEU A 514 19.39 -31.01 29.18
C LEU A 514 19.77 -31.34 30.63
N ALA A 515 20.80 -32.14 30.86
CA ALA A 515 21.29 -32.41 32.21
C ALA A 515 21.98 -31.20 32.86
N ASP A 516 22.48 -30.27 32.05
CA ASP A 516 23.22 -29.08 32.51
C ASP A 516 22.32 -27.83 32.64
N VAL A 517 21.05 -27.91 32.21
CA VAL A 517 20.12 -26.78 32.25
C VAL A 517 19.68 -26.49 33.68
N ALA A 518 20.05 -25.30 34.15
CA ALA A 518 19.67 -24.70 35.41
C ALA A 518 19.62 -23.16 35.30
N PRO A 519 19.04 -22.43 36.27
CA PRO A 519 19.05 -20.97 36.27
C PRO A 519 20.45 -20.38 36.03
N GLY A 520 20.57 -19.52 35.02
CA GLY A 520 21.84 -18.85 34.65
C GLY A 520 22.84 -19.69 33.85
N THR A 521 22.44 -20.87 33.33
CA THR A 521 23.33 -21.74 32.52
C THR A 521 23.12 -21.62 31.01
N VAL A 522 22.00 -21.04 30.56
CA VAL A 522 21.64 -20.90 29.15
C VAL A 522 21.28 -19.43 28.88
N ASP A 523 21.93 -18.83 27.90
CA ASP A 523 21.69 -17.45 27.50
C ASP A 523 20.90 -17.36 26.17
N GLY A 524 20.19 -16.24 26.00
CA GLY A 524 19.48 -15.91 24.77
C GLY A 524 18.23 -16.76 24.52
N TRP A 525 17.75 -16.77 23.27
CA TRP A 525 16.50 -17.45 22.91
C TRP A 525 16.47 -18.97 23.21
N PRO A 526 17.58 -19.74 23.20
CA PRO A 526 17.57 -21.14 23.63
C PRO A 526 17.09 -21.35 25.06
N ALA A 527 17.22 -20.35 25.94
CA ALA A 527 16.78 -20.44 27.33
C ALA A 527 15.26 -20.65 27.46
N TYR A 528 14.45 -20.03 26.60
CA TYR A 528 13.00 -20.21 26.54
C TYR A 528 12.62 -21.66 26.16
N VAL A 529 13.41 -22.29 25.28
CA VAL A 529 13.16 -23.66 24.82
C VAL A 529 13.66 -24.70 25.82
N ALA A 530 14.91 -24.57 26.25
CA ALA A 530 15.54 -25.46 27.22
C ALA A 530 14.82 -25.37 28.58
N GLY A 531 14.34 -24.18 28.94
CA GLY A 531 13.58 -23.96 30.16
C GLY A 531 12.27 -24.73 30.22
N VAL A 532 11.56 -24.88 29.10
CA VAL A 532 10.33 -25.69 29.05
C VAL A 532 10.65 -27.16 29.31
N ALA A 533 11.68 -27.71 28.65
CA ALA A 533 12.12 -29.07 28.88
C ALA A 533 12.57 -29.30 30.33
N TRP A 534 13.30 -28.34 30.91
CA TRP A 534 13.71 -28.34 32.31
C TRP A 534 12.50 -28.32 33.26
N ALA A 535 11.54 -27.42 33.05
CA ALA A 535 10.36 -27.29 33.91
C ALA A 535 9.51 -28.57 33.90
N LEU A 536 9.37 -29.21 32.73
CA LEU A 536 8.69 -30.50 32.60
C LEU A 536 9.45 -31.64 33.32
N ARG A 537 10.80 -31.65 33.26
CA ARG A 537 11.63 -32.61 34.01
C ARG A 537 11.51 -32.44 35.51
N GLU A 538 11.54 -31.20 36.00
CA GLU A 538 11.33 -30.89 37.42
C GLU A 538 9.93 -31.29 37.91
N ALA A 539 8.94 -31.27 37.01
CA ALA A 539 7.60 -31.79 37.26
C ALA A 539 7.51 -33.34 37.18
N GLY A 540 8.61 -34.03 36.90
CA GLY A 540 8.70 -35.50 36.86
C GLY A 540 8.42 -36.15 35.50
N HIS A 541 8.31 -35.36 34.42
CA HIS A 541 8.07 -35.89 33.08
C HIS A 541 9.37 -36.36 32.40
N PRO A 542 9.38 -37.50 31.68
CA PRO A 542 10.58 -38.11 31.11
C PRO A 542 11.01 -37.46 29.78
N VAL A 543 11.21 -36.14 29.77
CA VAL A 543 11.65 -35.41 28.57
C VAL A 543 13.12 -35.77 28.23
N ARG A 544 13.37 -36.07 26.95
CA ARG A 544 14.68 -36.37 26.35
C ARG A 544 15.15 -35.23 25.44
N GLY A 545 16.38 -35.35 24.94
CA GLY A 545 16.96 -34.44 23.95
C GLY A 545 16.22 -34.47 22.61
N PHE A 546 16.48 -33.46 21.77
CA PHE A 546 15.81 -33.28 20.48
C PHE A 546 16.60 -32.39 19.52
N ASP A 547 16.39 -32.59 18.23
CA ASP A 547 16.77 -31.63 17.20
C ASP A 547 15.53 -30.82 16.83
N ALA A 548 15.61 -29.48 16.80
CA ALA A 548 14.49 -28.64 16.40
C ALA A 548 14.90 -27.39 15.64
N VAL A 549 14.01 -26.93 14.77
CA VAL A 549 14.09 -25.61 14.15
C VAL A 549 12.82 -24.82 14.37
N VAL A 550 12.96 -23.49 14.41
CA VAL A 550 11.84 -22.55 14.62
C VAL A 550 11.78 -21.49 13.52
N ASP A 551 10.57 -21.15 13.08
CA ASP A 551 10.27 -19.97 12.25
C ASP A 551 8.92 -19.38 12.70
N SER A 552 8.75 -18.06 12.65
CA SER A 552 7.58 -17.39 13.21
C SER A 552 7.07 -16.25 12.33
N CYS A 553 5.76 -16.13 12.24
CA CYS A 553 5.08 -14.95 11.70
C CYS A 553 4.53 -14.01 12.79
N VAL A 554 4.78 -14.31 14.07
CA VAL A 554 4.51 -13.38 15.18
C VAL A 554 5.56 -12.26 15.12
N PRO A 555 5.17 -10.97 15.01
CA PRO A 555 6.13 -9.87 14.97
C PRO A 555 7.04 -9.84 16.21
N TYR A 556 8.36 -9.84 15.97
CA TYR A 556 9.35 -9.79 17.03
C TYR A 556 9.37 -8.42 17.69
N GLY A 557 9.42 -8.38 19.03
CA GLY A 557 9.49 -7.13 19.78
C GLY A 557 8.19 -6.33 19.84
N ALA A 558 7.12 -6.77 19.19
CA ALA A 558 5.86 -6.03 19.07
C ALA A 558 4.97 -6.08 20.33
N GLY A 559 5.37 -6.77 21.40
CA GLY A 559 4.52 -6.97 22.58
C GLY A 559 3.37 -7.96 22.35
N LEU A 560 3.45 -8.77 21.28
CA LEU A 560 2.45 -9.78 20.89
C LEU A 560 2.81 -11.21 21.37
N SER A 561 3.65 -11.31 22.41
CA SER A 561 4.09 -12.55 23.06
C SER A 561 4.81 -13.55 22.15
N SER A 562 5.81 -13.08 21.41
CA SER A 562 6.67 -13.99 20.64
C SER A 562 7.41 -14.99 21.53
N SER A 563 7.79 -14.64 22.76
CA SER A 563 8.41 -15.55 23.75
C SER A 563 7.46 -16.69 24.12
N ALA A 564 6.26 -16.37 24.62
CA ALA A 564 5.26 -17.37 24.98
C ALA A 564 4.86 -18.25 23.78
N ALA A 565 4.77 -17.69 22.56
CA ALA A 565 4.49 -18.49 21.36
C ALA A 565 5.62 -19.49 21.05
N ILE A 566 6.90 -19.15 21.32
CA ILE A 566 8.00 -20.11 21.21
C ILE A 566 7.88 -21.19 22.29
N GLU A 567 7.76 -20.78 23.56
CA GLU A 567 7.67 -21.71 24.70
C GLU A 567 6.51 -22.69 24.54
N CYS A 568 5.32 -22.19 24.23
CA CYS A 568 4.12 -23.00 24.11
C CYS A 568 4.16 -23.93 22.89
N ALA A 569 4.81 -23.53 21.78
CA ALA A 569 5.02 -24.42 20.63
C ALA A 569 5.94 -25.59 20.99
N PHE A 570 6.99 -25.33 21.77
CA PHE A 570 7.85 -26.39 22.29
C PHE A 570 7.17 -27.21 23.39
N ALA A 571 6.35 -26.61 24.25
CA ALA A 571 5.63 -27.33 25.30
C ALA A 571 4.70 -28.41 24.71
N VAL A 572 3.90 -28.06 23.70
CA VAL A 572 3.04 -29.04 23.01
C VAL A 572 3.83 -30.04 22.16
N ALA A 573 4.99 -29.66 21.63
CA ALA A 573 5.86 -30.59 20.91
C ALA A 573 6.48 -31.63 21.86
N LEU A 574 6.98 -31.18 23.02
CA LEU A 574 7.58 -32.05 24.04
C LEU A 574 6.53 -32.94 24.70
N ASP A 575 5.32 -32.42 24.92
CA ASP A 575 4.16 -33.18 25.37
C ASP A 575 3.84 -34.35 24.43
N ASP A 576 3.72 -34.07 23.12
CA ASP A 576 3.39 -35.06 22.09
C ASP A 576 4.50 -36.12 21.96
N VAL A 577 5.76 -35.70 21.76
CA VAL A 577 6.86 -36.66 21.54
C VAL A 577 7.21 -37.50 22.77
N ALA A 578 6.92 -37.01 23.98
CA ALA A 578 7.08 -37.77 25.22
C ALA A 578 5.81 -38.55 25.61
N GLY A 579 4.69 -38.36 24.90
CA GLY A 579 3.42 -39.05 25.14
C GLY A 579 2.80 -38.74 26.49
N LEU A 580 2.85 -37.47 26.94
CA LEU A 580 2.37 -37.09 28.28
C LEU A 580 0.84 -36.84 28.31
N GLY A 581 0.25 -36.45 27.18
CA GLY A 581 -1.20 -36.22 27.04
C GLY A 581 -1.70 -34.96 27.75
N LEU A 582 -0.82 -34.00 28.05
CA LEU A 582 -1.18 -32.75 28.73
C LEU A 582 -1.88 -31.77 27.79
N ALA A 583 -1.62 -31.80 26.48
CA ALA A 583 -2.30 -30.92 25.53
C ALA A 583 -3.72 -31.40 25.13
N ASP A 584 -4.17 -32.56 25.62
CA ASP A 584 -5.44 -33.19 25.24
C ASP A 584 -6.67 -32.47 25.85
N ASP A 585 -6.50 -31.81 27.00
CA ASP A 585 -7.55 -31.04 27.67
C ASP A 585 -7.05 -29.71 28.25
N ASP A 586 -7.97 -28.87 28.72
CA ASP A 586 -7.64 -27.54 29.25
C ASP A 586 -6.86 -27.60 30.58
N ALA A 587 -7.07 -28.63 31.40
CA ALA A 587 -6.39 -28.77 32.68
C ALA A 587 -4.90 -29.12 32.51
N GLY A 588 -4.60 -30.04 31.59
CA GLY A 588 -3.23 -30.33 31.18
C GLY A 588 -2.58 -29.13 30.47
N ARG A 589 -3.31 -28.41 29.63
CA ARG A 589 -2.83 -27.15 29.01
C ARG A 589 -2.48 -26.08 30.03
N ALA A 590 -3.23 -25.99 31.14
CA ALA A 590 -2.87 -25.10 32.25
C ALA A 590 -1.57 -25.53 32.95
N THR A 591 -1.28 -26.84 32.99
CA THR A 591 0.00 -27.36 33.51
C THR A 591 1.16 -27.03 32.58
N LEU A 592 0.96 -27.16 31.26
CA LEU A 592 1.94 -26.70 30.26
C LEU A 592 2.18 -25.19 30.36
N ALA A 593 1.12 -24.39 30.55
CA ALA A 593 1.24 -22.94 30.70
C ALA A 593 2.07 -22.60 31.94
N ALA A 594 1.82 -23.27 33.07
CA ALA A 594 2.63 -23.10 34.28
C ALA A 594 4.10 -23.49 34.07
N ALA A 595 4.39 -24.54 33.30
CA ALA A 595 5.75 -24.92 32.94
C ALA A 595 6.45 -23.84 32.08
N CYS A 596 5.75 -23.26 31.11
CA CYS A 596 6.26 -22.13 30.31
C CYS A 596 6.53 -20.90 31.19
N VAL A 597 5.62 -20.54 32.10
CA VAL A 597 5.83 -19.43 33.05
C VAL A 597 7.11 -19.64 33.88
N ARG A 598 7.37 -20.88 34.34
CA ARG A 598 8.60 -21.22 35.05
C ARG A 598 9.83 -21.15 34.15
N ALA A 599 9.73 -21.61 32.91
CA ALA A 599 10.81 -21.52 31.93
C ALA A 599 11.25 -20.07 31.71
N GLU A 600 10.30 -19.16 31.49
CA GLU A 600 10.56 -17.75 31.24
C GLU A 600 11.18 -17.06 32.47
N ASN A 601 10.60 -17.26 33.65
CA ASN A 601 11.05 -16.61 34.89
C ASN A 601 12.37 -17.19 35.42
N GLU A 602 12.52 -18.51 35.49
CA GLU A 602 13.63 -19.17 36.20
C GLU A 602 14.85 -19.45 35.31
N ILE A 603 14.63 -19.72 34.02
CA ILE A 603 15.70 -20.11 33.08
C ILE A 603 16.05 -18.96 32.15
N ALA A 604 15.07 -18.37 31.46
CA ALA A 604 15.33 -17.20 30.59
C ALA A 604 15.59 -15.92 31.39
N GLY A 605 15.19 -15.87 32.67
CA GLY A 605 15.40 -14.72 33.56
C GLY A 605 14.55 -13.50 33.18
N ALA A 606 13.44 -13.73 32.46
CA ALA A 606 12.51 -12.69 32.03
C ALA A 606 11.26 -12.72 32.92
N PRO A 607 11.03 -11.71 33.79
CA PRO A 607 9.84 -11.67 34.63
C PRO A 607 8.56 -11.64 33.79
N THR A 608 7.70 -12.62 33.99
CA THR A 608 6.43 -12.75 33.26
C THR A 608 5.32 -13.22 34.20
N GLY A 609 4.09 -12.79 33.92
CA GLY A 609 2.90 -13.38 34.54
C GLY A 609 2.49 -14.68 33.84
N GLY A 610 1.22 -15.07 33.97
CA GLY A 610 0.67 -16.28 33.34
C GLY A 610 -0.26 -16.03 32.16
N MET A 611 -0.51 -14.76 31.81
CA MET A 611 -1.50 -14.38 30.80
C MET A 611 -1.12 -14.88 29.41
N ASP A 612 0.12 -14.66 29.00
CA ASP A 612 0.58 -14.89 27.63
C ASP A 612 0.58 -16.38 27.28
N GLN A 613 1.12 -17.20 28.18
CA GLN A 613 1.21 -18.64 28.05
C GLN A 613 -0.19 -19.27 28.14
N SER A 614 -1.04 -18.77 29.05
CA SER A 614 -2.45 -19.21 29.13
C SER A 614 -3.21 -18.87 27.85
N ALA A 615 -3.05 -17.67 27.30
CA ALA A 615 -3.68 -17.29 26.04
C ALA A 615 -3.22 -18.20 24.89
N SER A 616 -1.91 -18.46 24.78
CA SER A 616 -1.35 -19.28 23.71
C SER A 616 -1.80 -20.75 23.79
N LEU A 617 -1.98 -21.30 25.00
CA LEU A 617 -2.33 -22.71 25.21
C LEU A 617 -3.83 -22.98 25.38
N ARG A 618 -4.63 -21.99 25.81
CA ARG A 618 -6.02 -22.20 26.30
C ARG A 618 -7.09 -21.37 25.60
N CYS A 619 -6.73 -20.37 24.79
CA CYS A 619 -7.72 -19.69 23.93
C CYS A 619 -8.37 -20.67 22.94
N THR A 620 -9.59 -20.36 22.52
CA THR A 620 -10.30 -21.13 21.50
C THR A 620 -10.76 -20.22 20.38
N ALA A 621 -10.90 -20.78 19.17
CA ALA A 621 -11.29 -19.99 18.00
C ALA A 621 -12.63 -19.27 18.24
N GLY A 622 -12.71 -18.01 17.82
CA GLY A 622 -13.89 -17.16 18.02
C GLY A 622 -14.15 -16.70 19.46
N HIS A 623 -13.25 -16.96 20.42
CA HIS A 623 -13.43 -16.56 21.82
C HIS A 623 -12.22 -15.78 22.36
N ALA A 624 -12.50 -14.80 23.22
CA ALA A 624 -11.53 -14.27 24.16
C ALA A 624 -11.49 -15.16 25.41
N LEU A 625 -10.38 -15.16 26.13
CA LEU A 625 -10.19 -15.93 27.35
C LEU A 625 -10.32 -14.99 28.55
N LEU A 626 -11.42 -15.04 29.28
CA LEU A 626 -11.50 -14.39 30.59
C LEU A 626 -10.63 -15.20 31.56
N LEU A 627 -9.46 -14.66 31.89
CA LEU A 627 -8.49 -15.30 32.77
C LEU A 627 -8.55 -14.65 34.15
N ASP A 628 -8.81 -15.47 35.17
CA ASP A 628 -8.75 -15.09 36.58
C ASP A 628 -7.44 -15.56 37.20
N CYS A 629 -6.57 -14.59 37.52
CA CYS A 629 -5.22 -14.86 37.98
C CYS A 629 -5.13 -15.11 39.50
N ARG A 630 -6.26 -15.36 40.19
CA ARG A 630 -6.25 -15.67 41.61
C ARG A 630 -5.49 -16.99 41.88
N PRO A 631 -4.57 -16.99 42.86
CA PRO A 631 -3.85 -18.21 43.21
C PRO A 631 -4.80 -19.24 43.82
N GLY A 632 -4.60 -20.52 43.48
CA GLY A 632 -5.36 -21.65 44.04
C GLY A 632 -6.68 -21.98 43.34
N LEU A 633 -7.05 -21.25 42.28
CA LEU A 633 -8.16 -21.65 41.43
C LEU A 633 -7.86 -22.95 40.67
N SER A 634 -8.89 -23.78 40.45
CA SER A 634 -8.77 -24.88 39.51
C SER A 634 -8.59 -24.34 38.08
N PRO A 635 -7.98 -25.10 37.15
CA PRO A 635 -7.88 -24.66 35.75
C PRO A 635 -9.23 -24.22 35.16
N ALA A 636 -10.30 -24.98 35.43
CA ALA A 636 -11.64 -24.68 34.92
C ALA A 636 -12.24 -23.39 35.52
N ASP A 637 -11.96 -23.08 36.79
CA ASP A 637 -12.43 -21.83 37.42
C ASP A 637 -11.57 -20.62 37.01
N ALA A 638 -10.31 -20.86 36.64
CA ALA A 638 -9.35 -19.81 36.29
C ALA A 638 -9.54 -19.27 34.88
N ALA A 639 -10.20 -19.99 33.97
CA ALA A 639 -10.39 -19.50 32.61
C ALA A 639 -11.76 -19.83 32.02
N THR A 640 -12.39 -18.83 31.42
CA THR A 640 -13.70 -18.95 30.78
C THR A 640 -13.65 -18.35 29.37
N GLY A 641 -14.17 -19.07 28.38
CA GLY A 641 -14.29 -18.54 27.01
C GLY A 641 -15.44 -17.54 26.90
N VAL A 642 -15.15 -16.35 26.35
CA VAL A 642 -16.12 -15.29 26.09
C VAL A 642 -16.27 -15.14 24.57
N PRO A 643 -17.46 -15.33 23.98
CA PRO A 643 -17.64 -15.25 22.52
C PRO A 643 -17.20 -13.90 21.97
N PHE A 644 -16.23 -13.87 21.06
CA PHE A 644 -15.61 -12.64 20.57
C PHE A 644 -15.50 -12.61 19.04
N ASP A 645 -16.60 -12.94 18.36
CA ASP A 645 -16.71 -12.90 16.90
C ASP A 645 -17.01 -11.47 16.40
N LEU A 646 -15.96 -10.65 16.32
CA LEU A 646 -16.07 -9.28 15.81
C LEU A 646 -16.51 -9.22 14.35
N ALA A 647 -16.10 -10.21 13.53
CA ALA A 647 -16.42 -10.24 12.11
C ALA A 647 -17.93 -10.40 11.88
N ALA A 648 -18.59 -11.26 12.65
CA ALA A 648 -20.05 -11.40 12.63
C ALA A 648 -20.78 -10.09 12.99
N ALA A 649 -20.16 -9.23 13.80
CA ALA A 649 -20.67 -7.91 14.17
C ALA A 649 -20.28 -6.79 13.16
N GLY A 650 -19.58 -7.11 12.06
CA GLY A 650 -19.07 -6.12 11.10
C GLY A 650 -17.91 -5.28 11.66
N LEU A 651 -17.22 -5.78 12.68
CA LEU A 651 -16.10 -5.15 13.37
C LEU A 651 -14.80 -5.90 13.07
N ALA A 652 -13.67 -5.25 13.35
CA ALA A 652 -12.35 -5.86 13.35
C ALA A 652 -11.50 -5.25 14.47
N LEU A 653 -10.55 -6.03 14.98
CA LEU A 653 -9.54 -5.55 15.93
C LEU A 653 -8.24 -5.36 15.16
N LEU A 654 -7.92 -4.10 14.84
CA LEU A 654 -6.68 -3.73 14.17
C LEU A 654 -5.56 -3.66 15.22
N VAL A 655 -4.47 -4.39 15.00
CA VAL A 655 -3.24 -4.32 15.77
C VAL A 655 -2.26 -3.42 15.04
N ILE A 656 -1.63 -2.51 15.77
CA ILE A 656 -0.67 -1.53 15.27
C ILE A 656 0.64 -1.75 16.03
N ASP A 657 1.56 -2.51 15.45
CA ASP A 657 2.93 -2.64 15.95
C ASP A 657 3.68 -1.35 15.64
N THR A 658 3.95 -0.56 16.68
CA THR A 658 4.54 0.77 16.54
C THR A 658 6.01 0.74 16.10
N ARG A 659 6.66 -0.43 16.13
CA ARG A 659 8.11 -0.60 15.93
C ARG A 659 8.97 0.17 16.94
N ALA A 660 8.39 0.75 17.98
CA ALA A 660 9.14 1.34 19.07
C ALA A 660 9.87 0.24 19.84
N GLU A 661 11.18 0.39 20.03
CA GLU A 661 11.97 -0.56 20.80
C GLU A 661 11.47 -0.62 22.25
N HIS A 662 11.18 -1.82 22.74
CA HIS A 662 10.85 -2.02 24.14
C HIS A 662 12.03 -1.67 25.05
N GLN A 663 11.87 -0.65 25.89
CA GLN A 663 12.80 -0.37 26.99
C GLN A 663 12.59 -1.30 28.21
N LEU A 664 12.21 -2.57 27.98
CA LEU A 664 11.90 -3.53 29.06
C LEU A 664 13.15 -3.99 29.84
N VAL A 665 14.35 -3.75 29.32
CA VAL A 665 15.62 -4.17 29.95
C VAL A 665 16.04 -3.26 31.12
N ASP A 666 15.36 -2.13 31.32
CA ASP A 666 15.74 -1.12 32.32
C ASP A 666 15.06 -1.28 33.69
N GLY A 667 14.37 -2.40 33.95
CA GLY A 667 13.75 -2.71 35.25
C GLY A 667 12.40 -2.04 35.53
N GLN A 668 11.87 -1.25 34.58
CA GLN A 668 10.62 -0.49 34.76
C GLN A 668 9.39 -1.37 35.05
N TYR A 669 9.29 -2.54 34.40
CA TYR A 669 8.23 -3.52 34.67
C TYR A 669 8.33 -4.08 36.10
N ALA A 670 9.53 -4.45 36.53
CA ALA A 670 9.76 -4.95 37.89
C ALA A 670 9.43 -3.88 38.94
N ASP A 671 9.68 -2.60 38.65
CA ASP A 671 9.29 -1.50 39.54
C ASP A 671 7.76 -1.37 39.67
N ARG A 672 7.00 -1.52 38.57
CA ARG A 672 5.52 -1.52 38.64
C ARG A 672 5.00 -2.63 39.53
N ARG A 673 5.52 -3.84 39.36
CA ARG A 673 5.18 -4.99 40.20
C ARG A 673 5.49 -4.73 41.67
N ARG A 674 6.71 -4.27 41.97
CA ARG A 674 7.15 -3.95 43.34
C ARG A 674 6.26 -2.91 44.01
N THR A 675 5.92 -1.82 43.30
CA THR A 675 5.02 -0.78 43.83
C THR A 675 3.65 -1.35 44.16
N CYS A 676 3.09 -2.23 43.33
CA CYS A 676 1.81 -2.89 43.60
C CYS A 676 1.88 -3.82 44.83
N GLU A 677 2.95 -4.62 44.95
CA GLU A 677 3.18 -5.51 46.09
C GLU A 677 3.33 -4.73 47.41
N GLU A 678 4.11 -3.64 47.41
CA GLU A 678 4.27 -2.75 48.56
C GLU A 678 2.96 -2.04 48.93
N ALA A 679 2.17 -1.61 47.95
CA ALA A 679 0.87 -1.00 48.17
C ALA A 679 -0.14 -1.99 48.76
N ALA A 680 -0.18 -3.23 48.26
CA ALA A 680 -1.03 -4.28 48.83
C ALA A 680 -0.66 -4.57 50.29
N ALA A 681 0.63 -4.67 50.60
CA ALA A 681 1.13 -4.86 51.97
C ALA A 681 0.75 -3.69 52.89
N ALA A 682 0.89 -2.45 52.43
CA ALA A 682 0.50 -1.24 53.18
C ALA A 682 -1.02 -1.20 53.47
N LEU A 683 -1.84 -1.76 52.58
CA LEU A 683 -3.29 -1.87 52.73
C LEU A 683 -3.72 -3.10 53.54
N GLY A 684 -2.79 -3.99 53.89
CA GLY A 684 -3.09 -5.25 54.59
C GLY A 684 -3.83 -6.26 53.72
N LEU A 685 -3.66 -6.19 52.40
CA LEU A 685 -4.29 -7.06 51.42
C LEU A 685 -3.31 -8.13 50.93
N PRO A 686 -3.76 -9.36 50.62
CA PRO A 686 -2.91 -10.37 50.02
C PRO A 686 -2.46 -9.97 48.60
N HIS A 687 -3.32 -9.25 47.87
CA HIS A 687 -3.09 -8.72 46.54
C HIS A 687 -4.16 -7.66 46.23
N LEU A 688 -3.90 -6.77 45.27
CA LEU A 688 -4.80 -5.66 44.94
C LEU A 688 -6.17 -6.10 44.41
N ARG A 689 -6.30 -7.32 43.84
CA ARG A 689 -7.60 -7.89 43.47
C ARG A 689 -8.63 -7.93 44.61
N ALA A 690 -8.20 -8.10 45.87
CA ALA A 690 -9.15 -8.14 47.00
C ALA A 690 -9.94 -6.82 47.13
N LEU A 691 -9.28 -5.69 46.85
CA LEU A 691 -9.92 -4.38 46.85
C LEU A 691 -10.95 -4.22 45.74
N ALA A 692 -10.74 -4.87 44.58
CA ALA A 692 -11.65 -4.83 43.44
C ALA A 692 -12.87 -5.76 43.60
N ASP A 693 -12.82 -6.73 44.51
CA ASP A 693 -13.90 -7.72 44.73
C ASP A 693 -14.80 -7.34 45.92
N ASP A 694 -14.21 -6.89 47.04
CA ASP A 694 -14.91 -6.80 48.32
C ASP A 694 -15.78 -5.53 48.47
N ASP A 695 -15.32 -4.38 47.96
CA ASP A 695 -16.08 -3.11 47.98
C ASP A 695 -15.52 -2.11 46.94
N PRO A 696 -16.07 -2.05 45.71
CA PRO A 696 -15.64 -1.09 44.69
C PRO A 696 -15.73 0.38 45.14
N GLY A 697 -16.59 0.71 46.11
CA GLY A 697 -16.72 2.04 46.69
C GLY A 697 -15.63 2.39 47.72
N ALA A 698 -14.82 1.40 48.13
CA ALA A 698 -13.73 1.58 49.09
C ALA A 698 -12.41 2.04 48.43
N LEU A 699 -12.36 2.21 47.11
CA LEU A 699 -11.14 2.63 46.41
C LEU A 699 -10.61 3.95 46.97
N ASP A 700 -11.44 4.99 47.08
CA ASP A 700 -11.01 6.30 47.60
C ASP A 700 -10.46 6.19 49.03
N VAL A 701 -11.13 5.41 49.88
CA VAL A 701 -10.70 5.15 51.26
C VAL A 701 -9.36 4.39 51.32
N ALA A 702 -9.13 3.46 50.39
CA ALA A 702 -7.85 2.76 50.28
C ALA A 702 -6.75 3.69 49.77
N LEU A 703 -7.03 4.53 48.76
CA LEU A 703 -6.08 5.51 48.24
C LEU A 703 -5.66 6.54 49.29
N ASP A 704 -6.57 6.95 50.18
CA ASP A 704 -6.27 7.87 51.29
C ASP A 704 -5.26 7.29 52.30
N LYS A 705 -5.17 5.96 52.43
CA LYS A 705 -4.23 5.28 53.33
C LYS A 705 -2.81 5.19 52.78
N LEU A 706 -2.65 5.25 51.46
CA LEU A 706 -1.34 5.25 50.82
C LEU A 706 -0.79 6.68 50.88
N THR A 707 0.44 6.89 51.34
CA THR A 707 1.03 8.24 51.41
C THR A 707 1.73 8.64 50.11
N ASP A 708 2.22 7.66 49.37
CA ASP A 708 2.89 7.84 48.08
C ASP A 708 1.88 8.00 46.94
N ASP A 709 2.05 9.06 46.14
CA ASP A 709 1.18 9.36 45.00
C ASP A 709 1.34 8.34 43.86
N VAL A 710 2.55 7.82 43.66
CA VAL A 710 2.79 6.79 42.63
C VAL A 710 2.02 5.52 43.00
N ALA A 711 2.15 5.04 44.24
CA ALA A 711 1.37 3.90 44.75
C ALA A 711 -0.14 4.11 44.59
N ARG A 712 -0.68 5.30 44.91
CA ARG A 712 -2.10 5.62 44.70
C ARG A 712 -2.52 5.44 43.24
N ARG A 713 -1.75 5.99 42.30
CA ARG A 713 -2.04 5.88 40.86
C ARG A 713 -1.98 4.44 40.38
N ARG A 714 -0.98 3.64 40.82
CA ARG A 714 -0.89 2.21 40.47
C ARG A 714 -2.08 1.40 41.01
N VAL A 715 -2.51 1.64 42.25
CA VAL A 715 -3.69 0.96 42.83
C VAL A 715 -4.97 1.36 42.11
N ARG A 716 -5.16 2.64 41.79
CA ARG A 716 -6.31 3.13 41.02
C ARG A 716 -6.40 2.45 39.66
N HIS A 717 -5.27 2.37 38.94
CA HIS A 717 -5.22 1.66 37.67
C HIS A 717 -5.69 0.21 37.83
N VAL A 718 -5.04 -0.57 38.71
CA VAL A 718 -5.32 -2.01 38.87
C VAL A 718 -6.79 -2.26 39.20
N VAL A 719 -7.36 -1.54 40.17
CA VAL A 719 -8.76 -1.73 40.59
C VAL A 719 -9.73 -1.36 39.48
N THR A 720 -9.53 -0.21 38.82
CA THR A 720 -10.42 0.23 37.75
C THR A 720 -10.28 -0.61 36.47
N GLU A 721 -9.08 -1.14 36.19
CA GLU A 721 -8.83 -2.02 35.04
C GLU A 721 -9.52 -3.38 35.22
N ILE A 722 -9.50 -3.95 36.43
CA ILE A 722 -10.28 -5.16 36.74
C ILE A 722 -11.78 -4.91 36.55
N GLY A 723 -12.27 -3.74 36.95
CA GLY A 723 -13.65 -3.31 36.68
C GLY A 723 -13.97 -3.25 35.19
N ARG A 724 -13.10 -2.62 34.39
CA ARG A 724 -13.24 -2.53 32.93
C ARG A 724 -13.30 -3.89 32.25
N VAL A 725 -12.53 -4.88 32.71
CA VAL A 725 -12.61 -6.26 32.18
C VAL A 725 -14.02 -6.82 32.35
N ARG A 726 -14.64 -6.65 33.53
CA ARG A 726 -16.01 -7.13 33.80
C ARG A 726 -17.04 -6.45 32.91
N GLU A 727 -16.90 -5.14 32.72
CA GLU A 727 -17.80 -4.37 31.85
C GLU A 727 -17.67 -4.78 30.38
N VAL A 728 -16.44 -4.99 29.88
CA VAL A 728 -16.21 -5.50 28.52
C VAL A 728 -16.86 -6.87 28.34
N VAL A 729 -16.67 -7.80 29.28
CA VAL A 729 -17.29 -9.14 29.22
C VAL A 729 -18.81 -9.03 29.20
N ALA A 730 -19.40 -8.19 30.07
CA ALA A 730 -20.85 -8.00 30.12
C ALA A 730 -21.42 -7.43 28.81
N LEU A 731 -20.73 -6.48 28.17
CA LEU A 731 -21.13 -5.94 26.87
C LEU A 731 -21.04 -6.98 25.75
N VAL A 732 -19.96 -7.76 25.74
CA VAL A 732 -19.75 -8.81 24.75
C VAL A 732 -20.80 -9.91 24.88
N ASP A 733 -21.09 -10.39 26.11
CA ASP A 733 -22.15 -11.37 26.38
C ASP A 733 -23.54 -10.86 25.98
N ALA A 734 -23.76 -9.54 26.05
CA ALA A 734 -25.00 -8.90 25.60
C ALA A 734 -25.08 -8.68 24.08
N GLY A 735 -24.05 -9.06 23.30
CA GLY A 735 -23.98 -8.82 21.86
C GLY A 735 -23.68 -7.36 21.47
N LEU A 736 -23.16 -6.57 22.41
CA LEU A 736 -22.88 -5.14 22.28
C LEU A 736 -21.37 -4.88 22.12
N ALA A 737 -20.66 -5.74 21.39
CA ALA A 737 -19.20 -5.62 21.20
C ALA A 737 -18.77 -4.27 20.58
N HIS A 738 -19.64 -3.59 19.84
CA HIS A 738 -19.38 -2.25 19.30
C HIS A 738 -19.30 -1.15 20.39
N GLU A 739 -19.85 -1.40 21.57
CA GLU A 739 -19.88 -0.46 22.70
C GLU A 739 -18.63 -0.55 23.60
N ILE A 740 -17.71 -1.49 23.38
CA ILE A 740 -16.51 -1.62 24.23
C ILE A 740 -15.48 -0.50 23.98
N GLY A 741 -15.62 0.26 22.89
CA GLY A 741 -14.66 1.30 22.48
C GLY A 741 -14.28 2.30 23.57
N PRO A 742 -15.26 2.95 24.25
CA PRO A 742 -14.97 3.84 25.39
C PRO A 742 -14.21 3.17 26.54
N LEU A 743 -14.39 1.86 26.77
CA LEU A 743 -13.64 1.12 27.80
C LEU A 743 -12.18 0.88 27.38
N LEU A 744 -11.92 0.69 26.08
CA LEU A 744 -10.56 0.62 25.55
C LEU A 744 -9.85 1.96 25.74
N ASP A 745 -10.50 3.07 25.35
CA ASP A 745 -9.95 4.42 25.54
C ASP A 745 -9.65 4.71 27.02
N ALA A 746 -10.55 4.34 27.93
CA ALA A 746 -10.37 4.52 29.37
C ALA A 746 -9.23 3.66 29.93
N SER A 747 -9.07 2.42 29.46
CA SER A 747 -7.92 1.57 29.79
C SER A 747 -6.62 2.21 29.33
N HIS A 748 -6.57 2.75 28.10
CA HIS A 748 -5.38 3.43 27.58
C HIS A 748 -5.01 4.67 28.40
N ALA A 749 -5.99 5.54 28.68
CA ALA A 749 -5.76 6.72 29.50
C ALA A 749 -5.24 6.34 30.89
N SER A 750 -5.79 5.29 31.50
CA SER A 750 -5.30 4.78 32.79
C SER A 750 -3.87 4.23 32.68
N LEU A 751 -3.51 3.52 31.61
CA LEU A 751 -2.14 3.05 31.38
C LEU A 751 -1.14 4.18 31.14
N ARG A 752 -1.56 5.25 30.46
CA ARG A 752 -0.74 6.43 30.19
C ARG A 752 -0.56 7.29 31.45
N ASP A 753 -1.66 7.60 32.14
CA ASP A 753 -1.70 8.65 33.16
C ASP A 753 -1.52 8.09 34.60
N ASP A 754 -2.16 6.96 34.91
CA ASP A 754 -2.10 6.33 36.25
C ASP A 754 -1.04 5.24 36.35
N TYR A 755 -0.78 4.47 35.29
CA TYR A 755 0.23 3.41 35.29
C TYR A 755 1.57 3.85 34.70
N GLU A 756 1.56 4.88 33.85
CA GLU A 756 2.74 5.46 33.18
C GLU A 756 3.57 4.41 32.45
N VAL A 757 2.92 3.65 31.57
CA VAL A 757 3.56 2.61 30.73
C VAL A 757 3.36 2.82 29.23
N SER A 758 2.74 3.93 28.82
CA SER A 758 2.66 4.30 27.40
C SER A 758 3.94 5.00 26.92
N CYS A 759 4.01 5.30 25.61
CA CYS A 759 5.06 6.09 25.00
C CYS A 759 4.50 6.94 23.85
N ARG A 760 5.34 7.83 23.30
CA ARG A 760 4.95 8.75 22.21
C ARG A 760 4.33 8.01 21.03
N GLU A 761 4.90 6.87 20.65
CA GLU A 761 4.46 6.06 19.53
C GLU A 761 3.12 5.37 19.79
N LEU A 762 2.92 4.83 21.00
CA LEU A 762 1.65 4.22 21.41
C LEU A 762 0.52 5.26 21.48
N ASP A 763 0.80 6.40 22.10
CA ASP A 763 -0.17 7.50 22.22
C ASP A 763 -0.56 8.02 20.83
N LEU A 764 0.41 8.23 19.92
CA LEU A 764 0.14 8.65 18.55
C LEU A 764 -0.67 7.60 17.77
N ALA A 765 -0.37 6.30 17.95
CA ALA A 765 -1.12 5.24 17.29
C ALA A 765 -2.59 5.24 17.72
N VAL A 766 -2.85 5.40 19.03
CA VAL A 766 -4.21 5.46 19.58
C VAL A 766 -4.94 6.72 19.10
N GLU A 767 -4.31 7.89 19.21
CA GLU A 767 -4.88 9.17 18.77
C GLU A 767 -5.22 9.15 17.28
N ALA A 768 -4.27 8.76 16.42
CA ALA A 768 -4.48 8.70 14.98
C ALA A 768 -5.56 7.68 14.58
N ALA A 769 -5.63 6.54 15.28
CA ALA A 769 -6.69 5.56 15.04
C ALA A 769 -8.07 6.12 15.40
N ARG A 770 -8.18 6.85 16.53
CA ARG A 770 -9.44 7.48 16.97
C ARG A 770 -9.87 8.61 16.06
N ASP A 771 -8.95 9.47 15.64
CA ASP A 771 -9.22 10.55 14.68
C ASP A 771 -9.67 10.00 13.32
N ALA A 772 -9.14 8.83 12.94
CA ALA A 772 -9.59 8.10 11.75
C ALA A 772 -10.90 7.30 11.97
N GLY A 773 -11.55 7.39 13.12
CA GLY A 773 -12.87 6.78 13.36
C GLY A 773 -12.86 5.35 13.86
N ALA A 774 -11.78 4.88 14.49
CA ALA A 774 -11.85 3.73 15.39
C ALA A 774 -12.90 3.98 16.49
N LEU A 775 -13.62 2.95 16.93
CA LEU A 775 -14.61 3.03 18.00
C LEU A 775 -13.96 3.21 19.37
N GLY A 776 -12.76 2.66 19.54
CA GLY A 776 -11.89 2.81 20.70
C GLY A 776 -10.52 2.22 20.42
N ALA A 777 -9.48 2.69 21.09
CA ALA A 777 -8.11 2.19 20.89
C ALA A 777 -7.28 2.27 22.18
N ARG A 778 -6.33 1.34 22.32
CA ARG A 778 -5.41 1.28 23.46
C ARG A 778 -4.11 0.57 23.13
N MET A 779 -3.04 0.84 23.87
CA MET A 779 -1.87 -0.05 23.90
C MET A 779 -2.24 -1.47 24.36
N THR A 780 -1.46 -2.49 24.01
CA THR A 780 -1.64 -3.88 24.50
C THR A 780 -0.28 -4.48 24.93
N GLY A 781 -0.30 -5.36 25.93
CA GLY A 781 0.92 -5.93 26.52
C GLY A 781 1.57 -5.00 27.55
N GLY A 782 2.84 -5.25 27.88
CA GLY A 782 3.55 -4.59 29.00
C GLY A 782 3.92 -3.11 28.82
N GLY A 783 3.70 -2.52 27.65
CA GLY A 783 4.00 -1.11 27.36
C GLY A 783 5.47 -0.80 27.11
N PHE A 784 5.80 0.49 27.22
CA PHE A 784 7.13 1.06 26.93
C PHE A 784 7.61 0.85 25.49
N GLY A 785 6.65 0.78 24.56
CA GLY A 785 6.83 0.39 23.16
C GLY A 785 5.82 -0.70 22.77
N GLY A 786 6.10 -1.42 21.68
CA GLY A 786 5.28 -2.55 21.25
C GLY A 786 4.04 -2.13 20.45
N SER A 787 2.87 -2.70 20.77
CA SER A 787 1.66 -2.58 19.94
C SER A 787 0.51 -1.84 20.61
N ALA A 788 -0.32 -1.21 19.78
CA ALA A 788 -1.67 -0.80 20.12
C ALA A 788 -2.71 -1.69 19.41
N ILE A 789 -3.94 -1.66 19.91
CA ILE A 789 -5.12 -2.24 19.29
C ILE A 789 -6.18 -1.15 19.10
N ALA A 790 -6.91 -1.23 18.01
CA ALA A 790 -8.02 -0.35 17.69
C ALA A 790 -9.23 -1.18 17.24
N LEU A 791 -10.35 -1.01 17.94
CA LEU A 791 -11.63 -1.56 17.51
C LEU A 791 -12.18 -0.69 16.39
N VAL A 792 -12.35 -1.27 15.20
CA VAL A 792 -12.80 -0.56 14.01
C VAL A 792 -13.99 -1.27 13.39
N ARG A 793 -14.78 -0.56 12.58
CA ARG A 793 -15.67 -1.23 11.62
C ARG A 793 -14.78 -1.97 10.61
N ALA A 794 -15.13 -3.19 10.23
CA ALA A 794 -14.29 -4.02 9.35
C ALA A 794 -13.96 -3.31 8.02
N ALA A 795 -14.94 -2.59 7.46
CA ALA A 795 -14.78 -1.80 6.23
C ALA A 795 -13.83 -0.59 6.38
N ASP A 796 -13.58 -0.13 7.61
CA ASP A 796 -12.73 1.03 7.92
C ASP A 796 -11.28 0.64 8.25
N ALA A 797 -10.96 -0.65 8.42
CA ALA A 797 -9.67 -1.10 8.92
C ALA A 797 -8.48 -0.59 8.08
N SER A 798 -8.56 -0.66 6.75
CA SER A 798 -7.51 -0.15 5.86
C SER A 798 -7.37 1.38 5.94
N ARG A 799 -8.49 2.10 6.07
CA ARG A 799 -8.51 3.56 6.15
C ARG A 799 -7.89 4.04 7.47
N VAL A 800 -8.26 3.40 8.58
CA VAL A 800 -7.70 3.67 9.91
C VAL A 800 -6.20 3.34 9.93
N GLY A 801 -5.81 2.17 9.40
CA GLY A 801 -4.40 1.79 9.29
C GLY A 801 -3.57 2.79 8.49
N ALA A 802 -4.08 3.25 7.34
CA ALA A 802 -3.41 4.27 6.52
C ALA A 802 -3.23 5.60 7.26
N ALA A 803 -4.25 6.04 8.00
CA ALA A 803 -4.19 7.27 8.77
C ALA A 803 -3.14 7.20 9.89
N VAL A 804 -3.02 6.05 10.57
CA VAL A 804 -1.99 5.82 11.58
C VAL A 804 -0.59 5.88 10.96
N VAL A 805 -0.39 5.23 9.81
CA VAL A 805 0.90 5.24 9.10
C VAL A 805 1.27 6.66 8.66
N ALA A 806 0.31 7.42 8.12
CA ALA A 806 0.51 8.81 7.75
C ALA A 806 0.87 9.70 8.96
N ALA A 807 0.22 9.47 10.11
CA ALA A 807 0.53 10.18 11.34
C ALA A 807 1.95 9.89 11.84
N PHE A 808 2.40 8.63 11.78
CA PHE A 808 3.78 8.26 12.12
C PHE A 808 4.80 8.92 11.19
N ALA A 809 4.52 8.93 9.89
CA ALA A 809 5.38 9.61 8.91
C ALA A 809 5.46 11.12 9.18
N ALA A 810 4.33 11.78 9.44
CA ALA A 810 4.29 13.21 9.79
C ALA A 810 5.04 13.53 11.09
N ALA A 811 5.04 12.60 12.04
CA ALA A 811 5.76 12.72 13.31
C ALA A 811 7.27 12.38 13.21
N GLY A 812 7.74 11.93 12.04
CA GLY A 812 9.13 11.50 11.82
C GLY A 812 9.48 10.18 12.54
N LEU A 813 8.50 9.31 12.77
CA LEU A 813 8.64 8.02 13.43
C LEU A 813 8.78 6.88 12.39
N THR A 814 9.35 5.75 12.83
CA THR A 814 9.42 4.54 12.01
C THR A 814 8.02 4.07 11.64
N ALA A 815 7.77 3.76 10.37
CA ALA A 815 6.45 3.32 9.92
C ALA A 815 5.97 2.09 10.73
N PRO A 816 4.74 2.12 11.27
CA PRO A 816 4.20 1.01 12.03
C PRO A 816 3.85 -0.15 11.11
N ASP A 817 3.79 -1.35 11.68
CA ASP A 817 3.28 -2.54 11.02
C ASP A 817 1.85 -2.83 11.49
N LEU A 818 1.00 -3.35 10.61
CA LEU A 818 -0.42 -3.52 10.88
C LEU A 818 -0.78 -4.99 10.84
N LEU A 819 -1.67 -5.47 11.71
CA LEU A 819 -2.18 -6.83 11.73
C LEU A 819 -3.67 -6.83 12.09
N LEU A 820 -4.41 -7.88 11.73
CA LEU A 820 -5.76 -8.11 12.26
C LEU A 820 -5.73 -9.20 13.32
N ALA A 821 -6.37 -8.95 14.45
CA ALA A 821 -6.51 -9.91 15.53
C ALA A 821 -7.85 -10.64 15.44
N THR A 822 -7.86 -11.73 14.67
CA THR A 822 -8.96 -12.71 14.68
C THR A 822 -8.71 -13.75 15.77
N PRO A 823 -9.63 -13.98 16.72
CA PRO A 823 -9.44 -14.99 17.77
C PRO A 823 -9.26 -16.40 17.19
N SER A 824 -8.09 -16.98 17.39
CA SER A 824 -7.67 -18.26 16.81
C SER A 824 -7.62 -19.40 17.85
N GLY A 825 -7.31 -20.61 17.38
CA GLY A 825 -7.16 -21.80 18.23
C GLY A 825 -5.82 -21.86 18.97
N PRO A 826 -5.72 -22.69 20.02
CA PRO A 826 -4.55 -22.75 20.89
C PRO A 826 -3.35 -23.43 20.22
N ALA A 827 -2.24 -23.54 20.95
CA ALA A 827 -1.08 -24.34 20.55
C ALA A 827 -1.44 -25.81 20.29
N GLY A 828 -0.80 -26.43 19.31
CA GLY A 828 -1.01 -27.84 18.99
C GLY A 828 -0.22 -28.36 17.78
N ARG A 829 -0.44 -29.63 17.46
CA ARG A 829 0.16 -30.31 16.30
C ARG A 829 -0.40 -29.74 15.00
N THR A 830 0.50 -29.46 14.06
CA THR A 830 0.21 -28.82 12.76
C THR A 830 0.28 -29.81 11.60
N ALA A 831 1.31 -30.67 11.57
CA ALA A 831 1.53 -31.67 10.53
C ALA A 831 2.37 -32.84 11.03
#